data_AF-X8DT62-F1
#
_entry.id   AF-X8DT62-F1
#
_cell.length_a   1.000
_cell.length_b   1.000
_cell.length_c   1.000
_cell.angle_alpha   90.00
_cell.angle_beta   90.00
_cell.angle_gamma   90.00
#
_symmetry.space_group_name_H-M   'P 1'
#
loop_
_entity.id
_entity.type
_entity.pdbx_description
1 polymer ?
#
loop_
_entity_poly.entity_id
_entity_poly.type
_entity_poly.pdbx_seq_one_letter_code
_entity_poly.pdbx_strand_id
1 'polypeptide(L)'
;MAGTENLPMIGLNFMPMSHIMGRGTLTSTLSTGGTGYFAASSDMSTLFEDMELIRPTALALVPRVCDMVFQRFQTDVDRRLASGDAASAEAVAAEVKADIRDNLFGGRVSAVMVGSAPLSEELGEFIESCFELNLTDGYGSTEAGMVFRDGIVQRPPVIDYKLVDVPELGYFSTDKPHPRGELLLKTDGMFLGYYKRPEVTAGVFDADGFYMTGDIVAELAHDNIEIIDRRNNVLKLSQGEFVAVATLEAEYANSPVVHQIYVYGSSERSYLLAVVVPTPEAVAAAKGDAAALKTTIADSLQDIAKEIQLQSYEVPRDFIIEPQPFTQGNGLLTGIAKLARPNLKAHYGPRLEQMYAEIAEQQAAELRALHGVDPDKPALETVLKAAQALLGVSSAELAADTHFTDLGGDSLSALSFSDLLRDIFAVEVPVGVIVSAANDLGGVAKFVDEQRYSGGTRPTAETVHGAGHTEIRAADLTLDKFIDEATLHAAPSLPKAVGIPHTVLLTGSNGYLGHYLALEWLERLDKTDGKLIAIVRGKNAEAAYRRLEEAFDTGDTQLLAHFRSLADKHLEVLAGDIGDPNLGLDADTWQRLADTVDVIVHPAALVNHVLPYSQLFGPNVVGTAEIVKLALTTKIKPVTYLSTVAVAAYVDPSTFDEESDIRAISAVRPVDELYANGYGNSKWAGEVLLREAHDLCGLPVAVFRSDMILAHSRYTGQLNVPDQFTRLILSLIATGIAPGSFYQAQATGERPPAHYDGLPGDFTAEAITTLGTQVIDSYETYDCVNPHADGISLDNFVDWLIEAGYPIARIDNYAQWFTRFDTAIRGLPEKQKQHSLLPLLHAFEQPSAAENHGVVPAKRFQHAVQAAGIGAIGQDGTTDIPHLSRPLIVKYAKDLEQLGLL
;
A
#
# COMPACT_ATOMS: atom_id res chain seq x y z
N MET A 1 -0.36 10.53 -49.96
CA MET A 1 0.37 9.49 -50.71
C MET A 1 0.57 9.94 -52.16
N ALA A 2 1.81 10.19 -52.56
CA ALA A 2 2.22 10.27 -53.95
C ALA A 2 3.51 9.44 -54.06
N GLY A 3 3.42 8.21 -54.58
CA GLY A 3 4.57 7.30 -54.69
C GLY A 3 4.30 5.82 -54.93
N THR A 4 3.07 5.32 -54.80
CA THR A 4 2.72 3.89 -55.04
C THR A 4 1.73 3.77 -56.20
N GLU A 5 2.18 4.08 -57.42
CA GLU A 5 1.36 3.83 -58.61
C GLU A 5 1.38 2.32 -58.98
N ASN A 6 0.20 1.69 -58.88
CA ASN A 6 -0.23 0.45 -59.56
C ASN A 6 0.36 -0.92 -59.14
N LEU A 7 0.44 -1.23 -57.84
CA LEU A 7 0.48 -2.64 -57.43
C LEU A 7 -0.96 -3.21 -57.31
N PRO A 8 -1.30 -4.31 -58.01
CA PRO A 8 -2.63 -4.91 -57.90
C PRO A 8 -2.84 -5.46 -56.49
N MET A 9 -3.94 -5.04 -55.85
CA MET A 9 -4.32 -5.49 -54.52
C MET A 9 -4.80 -6.95 -54.59
N ILE A 10 -3.98 -7.88 -54.09
CA ILE A 10 -4.29 -9.29 -53.98
C ILE A 10 -4.24 -9.63 -52.50
N GLY A 11 -5.40 -9.90 -51.91
CA GLY A 11 -5.53 -10.11 -50.47
C GLY A 11 -6.39 -11.32 -50.14
N LEU A 12 -6.10 -11.94 -49.00
CA LEU A 12 -6.93 -12.99 -48.40
C LEU A 12 -7.96 -12.36 -47.46
N ASN A 13 -9.24 -12.65 -47.71
CA ASN A 13 -10.38 -12.24 -46.91
C ASN A 13 -10.77 -13.40 -46.00
N PHE A 14 -10.20 -13.40 -44.79
CA PHE A 14 -10.48 -14.38 -43.75
C PHE A 14 -11.42 -13.84 -42.66
N MET A 15 -11.66 -12.52 -42.64
CA MET A 15 -12.61 -11.88 -41.73
C MET A 15 -14.05 -11.99 -42.22
N PRO A 16 -15.05 -12.16 -41.32
CA PRO A 16 -16.46 -12.18 -41.69
C PRO A 16 -16.93 -10.88 -42.34
N MET A 17 -17.81 -10.97 -43.35
CA MET A 17 -18.42 -9.81 -44.02
C MET A 17 -19.39 -8.99 -43.14
N SER A 18 -19.77 -9.55 -41.98
CA SER A 18 -20.48 -8.83 -40.93
C SER A 18 -19.57 -7.85 -40.17
N HIS A 19 -18.25 -8.03 -40.23
CA HIS A 19 -17.29 -7.11 -39.64
C HIS A 19 -16.90 -6.00 -40.63
N ILE A 20 -16.76 -4.78 -40.11
CA ILE A 20 -16.45 -3.61 -40.94
C ILE A 20 -15.08 -3.74 -41.63
N MET A 21 -14.08 -4.31 -40.96
CA MET A 21 -12.75 -4.52 -41.55
C MET A 21 -12.79 -5.60 -42.66
N GLY A 22 -13.53 -6.70 -42.48
CA GLY A 22 -13.70 -7.73 -43.52
C GLY A 22 -14.39 -7.18 -44.77
N ARG A 23 -15.46 -6.41 -44.57
CA ARG A 23 -16.17 -5.72 -45.66
C ARG A 23 -15.30 -4.64 -46.33
N GLY A 24 -14.56 -3.88 -45.53
CA GLY A 24 -13.68 -2.80 -45.97
C GLY A 24 -12.56 -3.30 -46.86
N THR A 25 -11.84 -4.34 -46.43
CA THR A 25 -10.74 -4.94 -47.20
C THR A 25 -11.21 -5.48 -48.54
N LEU A 26 -12.34 -6.20 -48.59
CA LEU A 26 -12.89 -6.69 -49.86
C LEU A 26 -13.32 -5.54 -50.78
N THR A 27 -14.04 -4.56 -50.24
CA THR A 27 -14.53 -3.42 -51.04
C THR A 27 -13.38 -2.59 -51.59
N SER A 28 -12.35 -2.34 -50.79
CA SER A 28 -11.11 -1.67 -51.22
C SER A 28 -10.41 -2.45 -52.34
N THR A 29 -10.29 -3.77 -52.17
CA THR A 29 -9.68 -4.67 -53.18
C THR A 29 -10.42 -4.57 -54.51
N LEU A 30 -11.75 -4.67 -54.49
CA LEU A 30 -12.56 -4.62 -55.69
C LEU A 30 -12.55 -3.23 -56.33
N SER A 31 -12.60 -2.16 -55.52
CA SER A 31 -12.63 -0.77 -56.00
C SER A 31 -11.34 -0.34 -56.70
N THR A 32 -10.22 -1.00 -56.38
CA THR A 32 -8.90 -0.77 -56.99
C THR A 32 -8.62 -1.71 -58.17
N GLY A 33 -9.58 -2.54 -58.58
CA GLY A 33 -9.40 -3.53 -59.64
C GLY A 33 -8.55 -4.75 -59.23
N GLY A 34 -8.39 -4.98 -57.94
CA GLY A 34 -7.68 -6.12 -57.35
C GLY A 34 -8.48 -7.43 -57.33
N THR A 35 -7.91 -8.44 -56.68
CA THR A 35 -8.54 -9.78 -56.51
C THR A 35 -8.56 -10.18 -55.04
N GLY A 36 -9.76 -10.33 -54.48
CA GLY A 36 -9.97 -10.82 -53.12
C GLY A 36 -10.21 -12.32 -53.12
N TYR A 37 -9.31 -13.09 -52.50
CA TYR A 37 -9.50 -14.51 -52.25
C TYR A 37 -10.19 -14.69 -50.90
N PHE A 38 -11.00 -15.73 -50.74
CA PHE A 38 -11.62 -16.07 -49.45
C PHE A 38 -10.88 -17.26 -48.83
N ALA A 39 -10.77 -17.27 -47.50
CA ALA A 39 -10.23 -18.42 -46.79
C ALA A 39 -11.04 -19.68 -47.11
N ALA A 40 -10.35 -20.80 -47.33
CA ALA A 40 -10.99 -22.06 -47.72
C ALA A 40 -11.83 -22.66 -46.57
N SER A 41 -11.43 -22.38 -45.31
CA SER A 41 -12.18 -22.75 -44.12
C SER A 41 -12.55 -21.54 -43.25
N SER A 42 -13.72 -21.63 -42.61
CA SER A 42 -14.24 -20.63 -41.67
C SER A 42 -13.54 -20.63 -40.30
N ASP A 43 -12.84 -21.71 -39.96
CA ASP A 43 -12.17 -21.89 -38.66
C ASP A 43 -10.69 -21.48 -38.67
N MET A 44 -10.22 -20.85 -39.75
CA MET A 44 -8.83 -20.43 -39.97
C MET A 44 -7.80 -21.57 -40.01
N SER A 45 -8.23 -22.85 -40.04
CA SER A 45 -7.31 -24.00 -40.10
C SER A 45 -6.44 -24.01 -41.35
N THR A 46 -6.94 -23.46 -42.46
CA THR A 46 -6.23 -23.39 -43.74
C THR A 46 -5.48 -22.08 -43.95
N LEU A 47 -5.43 -21.18 -42.95
CA LEU A 47 -4.97 -19.79 -43.13
C LEU A 47 -3.60 -19.70 -43.80
N PHE A 48 -2.62 -20.48 -43.31
CA PHE A 48 -1.26 -20.47 -43.86
C PHE A 48 -1.14 -21.17 -45.22
N GLU A 49 -1.89 -22.26 -45.44
CA GLU A 49 -1.95 -22.94 -46.75
C GLU A 49 -2.55 -22.01 -47.81
N ASP A 50 -3.60 -21.26 -47.45
CA ASP A 50 -4.22 -20.26 -48.31
C ASP A 50 -3.22 -19.13 -48.64
N MET A 51 -2.47 -18.63 -47.65
CA MET A 51 -1.44 -17.59 -47.88
C MET A 51 -0.34 -18.06 -48.84
N GLU A 52 0.11 -19.31 -48.73
CA GLU A 52 1.15 -19.90 -49.58
C GLU A 52 0.66 -20.03 -51.04
N LEU A 53 -0.61 -20.42 -51.24
CA LEU A 53 -1.21 -20.55 -52.57
C LEU A 53 -1.50 -19.19 -53.22
N ILE A 54 -2.02 -18.24 -52.45
CA ILE A 54 -2.49 -16.94 -52.94
C ILE A 54 -1.34 -15.96 -53.14
N ARG A 55 -0.32 -16.04 -52.29
CA ARG A 55 0.87 -15.19 -52.30
C ARG A 55 0.48 -13.70 -52.30
N PRO A 56 -0.20 -13.20 -51.26
CA PRO A 56 -0.83 -11.88 -51.27
C PRO A 56 0.16 -10.73 -51.51
N THR A 57 -0.34 -9.60 -52.00
CA THR A 57 0.42 -8.34 -52.14
C THR A 57 0.14 -7.35 -51.02
N ALA A 58 -1.01 -7.50 -50.33
CA ALA A 58 -1.39 -6.70 -49.18
C ALA A 58 -2.00 -7.57 -48.08
N LEU A 59 -1.61 -7.33 -46.83
CA LEU A 59 -2.08 -8.04 -45.65
C LEU A 59 -2.90 -7.09 -44.76
N ALA A 60 -4.10 -7.52 -44.38
CA ALA A 60 -4.89 -6.90 -43.33
C ALA A 60 -5.00 -7.90 -42.17
N LEU A 61 -4.22 -7.66 -41.12
CA LEU A 61 -4.05 -8.55 -39.98
C LEU A 61 -4.86 -8.05 -38.77
N VAL A 62 -5.07 -8.96 -37.83
CA VAL A 62 -5.51 -8.67 -36.45
C VAL A 62 -4.43 -9.20 -35.50
N PRO A 63 -4.31 -8.69 -34.27
CA PRO A 63 -3.28 -9.12 -33.32
C PRO A 63 -3.17 -10.65 -33.18
N ARG A 64 -4.31 -11.35 -33.10
CA ARG A 64 -4.34 -12.82 -33.03
C ARG A 64 -3.63 -13.53 -34.20
N VAL A 65 -3.68 -12.98 -35.40
CA VAL A 65 -2.97 -13.55 -36.56
C VAL A 65 -1.48 -13.26 -36.46
N CYS A 66 -1.09 -12.12 -35.89
CA CYS A 66 0.31 -11.81 -35.60
C CYS A 66 0.88 -12.81 -34.58
N ASP A 67 0.12 -13.13 -33.52
CA ASP A 67 0.48 -14.17 -32.55
C ASP A 67 0.67 -15.53 -33.22
N MET A 68 -0.23 -15.91 -34.13
CA MET A 68 -0.12 -17.18 -34.85
C MET A 68 1.16 -17.24 -35.70
N VAL A 69 1.55 -16.12 -36.32
CA VAL A 69 2.82 -16.02 -37.07
C VAL A 69 4.01 -16.13 -36.12
N PHE A 70 3.94 -15.49 -34.95
CA PHE A 70 4.99 -15.55 -33.92
C PHE A 70 5.16 -16.96 -33.34
N GLN A 71 4.06 -17.62 -32.96
CA GLN A 71 4.06 -19.01 -32.49
C GLN A 71 4.61 -19.96 -33.54
N ARG A 72 4.27 -19.74 -34.81
CA ARG A 72 4.82 -20.53 -35.92
C ARG A 72 6.32 -20.34 -36.07
N PHE A 73 6.78 -19.09 -36.00
CA PHE A 73 8.20 -18.75 -36.00
C PHE A 73 8.94 -19.46 -34.85
N GLN A 74 8.46 -19.36 -33.61
CA GLN A 74 9.08 -20.02 -32.46
C GLN A 74 9.15 -21.54 -32.65
N THR A 75 8.04 -22.16 -33.04
CA THR A 75 7.98 -23.61 -33.30
C THR A 75 8.98 -24.05 -34.37
N ASP A 76 9.11 -23.27 -35.45
CA ASP A 76 10.03 -23.58 -36.55
C ASP A 76 11.50 -23.35 -36.19
N VAL A 77 11.80 -22.32 -35.37
CA VAL A 77 13.15 -22.10 -34.80
C VAL A 77 13.54 -23.24 -33.88
N ASP A 78 12.67 -23.61 -32.92
CA ASP A 78 12.93 -24.69 -31.97
C ASP A 78 13.15 -26.03 -32.68
N ARG A 79 12.33 -26.31 -33.69
CA ARG A 79 12.47 -27.51 -34.52
C ARG A 79 13.80 -27.55 -35.27
N ARG A 80 14.23 -26.42 -35.87
CA ARG A 80 15.49 -26.35 -36.63
C ARG A 80 16.71 -26.42 -35.70
N LEU A 81 16.66 -25.76 -34.53
CA LEU A 81 17.69 -25.87 -33.50
C LEU A 81 17.82 -27.29 -32.93
N ALA A 82 16.70 -27.98 -32.70
CA ALA A 82 16.70 -29.37 -32.24
C ALA A 82 17.22 -30.36 -33.29
N SER A 83 17.17 -30.00 -34.59
CA SER A 83 17.60 -30.87 -35.69
C SER A 83 19.12 -30.86 -35.97
N GLY A 84 19.88 -29.98 -35.30
CA GLY A 84 21.34 -30.06 -35.23
C GLY A 84 22.12 -29.49 -36.43
N ASP A 85 21.49 -28.76 -37.35
CA ASP A 85 22.21 -28.01 -38.38
C ASP A 85 22.86 -26.75 -37.76
N ALA A 86 24.19 -26.75 -37.71
CA ALA A 86 24.99 -25.82 -36.92
C ALA A 86 25.05 -24.41 -37.52
N ALA A 87 24.01 -23.61 -37.28
CA ALA A 87 24.04 -22.14 -37.35
C ALA A 87 23.73 -21.55 -35.95
N SER A 88 24.12 -20.29 -35.68
CA SER A 88 23.74 -19.65 -34.41
C SER A 88 22.22 -19.47 -34.34
N ALA A 89 21.67 -19.29 -33.13
CA ALA A 89 20.23 -19.09 -32.94
C ALA A 89 19.70 -17.91 -33.77
N GLU A 90 20.51 -16.86 -33.93
CA GLU A 90 20.19 -15.68 -34.74
C GLU A 90 20.12 -16.00 -36.24
N ALA A 91 21.01 -16.86 -36.75
CA ALA A 91 21.02 -17.26 -38.15
C ALA A 91 19.81 -18.15 -38.49
N VAL A 92 19.46 -19.09 -37.60
CA VAL A 92 18.25 -19.92 -37.75
C VAL A 92 17.00 -19.04 -37.72
N ALA A 93 16.92 -18.09 -36.78
CA ALA A 93 15.82 -17.14 -36.72
C ALA A 93 15.69 -16.31 -38.02
N ALA A 94 16.79 -15.82 -38.58
CA ALA A 94 16.78 -15.08 -39.85
C ALA A 94 16.28 -15.93 -41.02
N GLU A 95 16.69 -17.20 -41.10
CA GLU A 95 16.23 -18.14 -42.14
C GLU A 95 14.74 -18.46 -42.01
N VAL A 96 14.23 -18.64 -40.79
CA VAL A 96 12.79 -18.89 -40.55
C VAL A 96 11.98 -17.65 -40.91
N LYS A 97 12.44 -16.44 -40.60
CA LYS A 97 11.78 -15.19 -41.03
C LYS A 97 11.73 -15.07 -42.56
N ALA A 98 12.84 -15.39 -43.24
CA ALA A 98 12.88 -15.41 -44.70
C ALA A 98 11.93 -16.46 -45.29
N ASP A 99 11.85 -17.65 -44.69
CA ASP A 99 10.92 -18.71 -45.10
C ASP A 99 9.45 -18.28 -44.94
N ILE A 100 9.12 -17.61 -43.82
CA ILE A 100 7.80 -17.03 -43.58
C ILE A 100 7.48 -15.99 -44.68
N ARG A 101 8.37 -15.03 -44.91
CA ARG A 101 8.14 -13.96 -45.90
C ARG A 101 8.05 -14.48 -47.33
N ASP A 102 9.01 -15.29 -47.75
CA ASP A 102 9.25 -15.63 -49.15
C ASP A 102 8.43 -16.85 -49.59
N ASN A 103 8.18 -17.81 -48.68
CA ASN A 103 7.46 -19.04 -48.99
C ASN A 103 6.05 -19.04 -48.38
N LEU A 104 5.91 -18.88 -47.06
CA LEU A 104 4.60 -18.97 -46.37
C LEU A 104 3.63 -17.87 -46.80
N PHE A 105 4.13 -16.65 -47.00
CA PHE A 105 3.37 -15.50 -47.53
C PHE A 105 3.69 -15.21 -49.00
N GLY A 106 4.52 -16.05 -49.63
CA GLY A 106 4.71 -16.10 -51.07
C GLY A 106 5.57 -14.99 -51.69
N GLY A 107 6.24 -14.16 -50.89
CA GLY A 107 7.27 -13.21 -51.31
C GLY A 107 6.76 -12.02 -52.13
N ARG A 108 5.47 -11.69 -52.07
CA ARG A 108 4.87 -10.57 -52.84
C ARG A 108 4.27 -9.47 -51.98
N VAL A 109 4.32 -9.62 -50.65
CA VAL A 109 3.73 -8.66 -49.71
C VAL A 109 4.45 -7.31 -49.86
N SER A 110 3.67 -6.25 -49.99
CA SER A 110 4.16 -4.87 -50.19
C SER A 110 3.50 -3.86 -49.24
N ALA A 111 2.47 -4.29 -48.51
CA ALA A 111 1.80 -3.51 -47.48
C ALA A 111 1.24 -4.44 -46.40
N VAL A 112 1.44 -4.09 -45.14
CA VAL A 112 0.89 -4.80 -43.98
C VAL A 112 0.17 -3.79 -43.11
N MET A 113 -1.08 -4.07 -42.78
CA MET A 113 -1.90 -3.26 -41.88
C MET A 113 -2.43 -4.15 -40.75
N VAL A 114 -2.44 -3.63 -39.53
CA VAL A 114 -3.11 -4.23 -38.37
C VAL A 114 -4.22 -3.29 -37.87
N GLY A 115 -5.22 -3.85 -37.20
CA GLY A 115 -6.26 -3.05 -36.54
C GLY A 115 -7.29 -3.92 -35.83
N SER A 116 -8.40 -3.31 -35.43
CA SER A 116 -9.51 -3.91 -34.64
C SER A 116 -9.21 -4.21 -33.17
N ALA A 117 -7.95 -4.21 -32.76
CA ALA A 117 -7.49 -4.34 -31.37
C ALA A 117 -6.04 -3.83 -31.26
N PRO A 118 -5.60 -3.39 -30.07
CA PRO A 118 -4.21 -2.98 -29.85
C PRO A 118 -3.25 -4.16 -30.07
N LEU A 119 -2.04 -3.84 -30.54
CA LEU A 119 -0.91 -4.74 -30.74
C LEU A 119 0.23 -4.31 -29.82
N SER A 120 0.94 -5.25 -29.19
CA SER A 120 2.13 -4.89 -28.40
C SER A 120 3.26 -4.41 -29.31
N GLU A 121 4.14 -3.56 -28.77
CA GLU A 121 5.29 -3.02 -29.50
C GLU A 121 6.21 -4.14 -30.00
N GLU A 122 6.51 -5.13 -29.14
CA GLU A 122 7.40 -6.25 -29.46
C GLU A 122 6.83 -7.12 -30.59
N LEU A 123 5.52 -7.36 -30.58
CA LEU A 123 4.87 -8.14 -31.62
C LEU A 123 4.79 -7.35 -32.94
N GLY A 124 4.61 -6.03 -32.86
CA GLY A 124 4.73 -5.12 -34.00
C GLY A 124 6.11 -5.19 -34.65
N GLU A 125 7.16 -4.95 -33.87
CA GLU A 125 8.57 -5.03 -34.31
C GLU A 125 8.90 -6.41 -34.90
N PHE A 126 8.38 -7.48 -34.30
CA PHE A 126 8.55 -8.83 -34.85
C PHE A 126 7.94 -8.95 -36.25
N ILE A 127 6.69 -8.50 -36.46
CA ILE A 127 6.02 -8.56 -37.75
C ILE A 127 6.75 -7.71 -38.79
N GLU A 128 7.19 -6.50 -38.43
CA GLU A 128 8.00 -5.65 -39.30
C GLU A 128 9.32 -6.32 -39.69
N SER A 129 9.99 -6.97 -38.72
CA SER A 129 11.23 -7.71 -38.97
C SER A 129 11.04 -8.96 -39.83
N CYS A 130 9.86 -9.58 -39.80
CA CYS A 130 9.52 -10.72 -40.64
C CYS A 130 9.32 -10.31 -42.10
N PHE A 131 8.52 -9.26 -42.34
CA PHE A 131 8.16 -8.83 -43.69
C PHE A 131 9.12 -7.80 -44.29
N GLU A 132 10.02 -7.23 -43.49
CA GLU A 132 10.92 -6.12 -43.88
C GLU A 132 10.12 -4.90 -44.40
N LEU A 133 8.97 -4.65 -43.78
CA LEU A 133 8.02 -3.59 -44.14
C LEU A 133 7.48 -2.94 -42.87
N ASN A 134 7.18 -1.64 -42.96
CA ASN A 134 6.49 -0.94 -41.87
C ASN A 134 5.07 -1.49 -41.71
N LEU A 135 4.69 -1.75 -40.48
CA LEU A 135 3.36 -2.18 -40.11
C LEU A 135 2.50 -0.95 -39.86
N THR A 136 1.44 -0.77 -40.64
CA THR A 136 0.48 0.32 -40.40
C THR A 136 -0.56 -0.11 -39.37
N ASP A 137 -0.64 0.58 -38.23
CA ASP A 137 -1.74 0.43 -37.28
C ASP A 137 -2.92 1.33 -37.67
N GLY A 138 -4.12 0.78 -37.63
CA GLY A 138 -5.34 1.48 -38.00
C GLY A 138 -6.44 1.35 -36.96
N TYR A 139 -6.87 2.49 -36.42
CA TYR A 139 -8.01 2.57 -35.52
C TYR A 139 -9.24 3.15 -36.20
N GLY A 140 -10.38 2.52 -35.89
CA GLY A 140 -11.70 2.98 -36.29
C GLY A 140 -12.80 2.17 -35.62
N SER A 141 -14.03 2.63 -35.79
CA SER A 141 -15.23 1.94 -35.30
C SER A 141 -16.26 1.77 -36.42
N THR A 142 -17.31 0.98 -36.16
CA THR A 142 -18.40 0.82 -37.13
C THR A 142 -19.18 2.12 -37.31
N GLU A 143 -19.28 2.90 -36.24
CA GLU A 143 -20.02 4.15 -36.14
C GLU A 143 -19.26 5.34 -36.74
N ALA A 144 -17.93 5.39 -36.58
CA ALA A 144 -17.08 6.50 -37.00
C ALA A 144 -16.30 6.25 -38.31
N GLY A 145 -16.17 4.99 -38.74
CA GLY A 145 -15.23 4.63 -39.80
C GLY A 145 -13.78 4.72 -39.34
N MET A 146 -12.86 4.99 -40.28
CA MET A 146 -11.42 5.14 -40.00
C MET A 146 -11.15 6.48 -39.30
N VAL A 147 -10.43 6.44 -38.18
CA VAL A 147 -10.16 7.61 -37.33
C VAL A 147 -8.68 8.02 -37.39
N PHE A 148 -7.75 7.11 -37.08
CA PHE A 148 -6.31 7.40 -37.16
C PHE A 148 -5.51 6.24 -37.77
N ARG A 149 -4.29 6.56 -38.23
CA ARG A 149 -3.28 5.58 -38.67
C ARG A 149 -1.93 5.90 -38.05
N ASP A 150 -1.27 4.92 -37.45
CA ASP A 150 0.00 5.09 -36.75
C ASP A 150 -0.07 6.23 -35.72
N GLY A 151 -1.17 6.27 -34.96
CA GLY A 151 -1.52 7.36 -34.04
C GLY A 151 -1.97 8.68 -34.70
N ILE A 152 -1.78 8.86 -36.01
CA ILE A 152 -2.09 10.11 -36.71
C ILE A 152 -3.54 10.18 -37.20
N VAL A 153 -4.30 11.15 -36.68
CA VAL A 153 -5.70 11.41 -37.04
C VAL A 153 -5.83 11.71 -38.55
N GLN A 154 -6.77 11.03 -39.21
CA GLN A 154 -6.97 11.14 -40.66
C GLN A 154 -7.98 12.25 -40.99
N ARG A 155 -7.49 13.36 -41.56
CA ARG A 155 -8.31 14.52 -41.97
C ARG A 155 -8.17 14.76 -43.49
N PRO A 156 -9.21 14.50 -44.31
CA PRO A 156 -10.48 13.81 -44.01
C PRO A 156 -10.29 12.29 -43.70
N PRO A 157 -11.29 11.59 -43.10
CA PRO A 157 -12.68 12.03 -42.88
C PRO A 157 -12.96 12.67 -41.51
N VAL A 158 -12.02 12.66 -40.56
CA VAL A 158 -12.23 13.32 -39.25
C VAL A 158 -12.31 14.83 -39.45
N ILE A 159 -13.40 15.42 -38.95
CA ILE A 159 -13.69 16.85 -39.01
C ILE A 159 -13.17 17.55 -37.76
N ASP A 160 -13.39 16.93 -36.59
CA ASP A 160 -13.00 17.49 -35.30
C ASP A 160 -12.92 16.40 -34.22
N TYR A 161 -12.14 16.61 -33.16
CA TYR A 161 -12.12 15.74 -31.98
C TYR A 161 -11.84 16.55 -30.71
N LYS A 162 -12.19 15.97 -29.57
CA LYS A 162 -11.84 16.48 -28.24
C LYS A 162 -11.63 15.33 -27.27
N LEU A 163 -10.85 15.58 -26.21
CA LEU A 163 -10.76 14.70 -25.06
C LEU A 163 -11.72 15.17 -23.97
N VAL A 164 -12.44 14.23 -23.37
CA VAL A 164 -13.28 14.51 -22.20
C VAL A 164 -12.69 13.80 -20.99
N ASP A 165 -12.49 14.54 -19.90
CA ASP A 165 -12.02 13.99 -18.63
C ASP A 165 -12.93 12.83 -18.20
N VAL A 166 -12.32 11.77 -17.66
CA VAL A 166 -13.00 10.63 -17.05
C VAL A 166 -12.52 10.51 -15.60
N PRO A 167 -13.02 11.39 -14.69
CA PRO A 167 -12.51 11.49 -13.32
C PRO A 167 -12.61 10.19 -12.53
N GLU A 168 -13.63 9.38 -12.81
CA GLU A 168 -13.84 8.07 -12.18
C GLU A 168 -12.77 7.02 -12.54
N LEU A 169 -12.02 7.24 -13.63
CA LEU A 169 -10.90 6.39 -14.06
C LEU A 169 -9.54 7.10 -13.97
N GLY A 170 -9.51 8.36 -13.54
CA GLY A 170 -8.26 9.13 -13.39
C GLY A 170 -7.58 9.58 -14.66
N TYR A 171 -8.36 9.80 -15.71
CA TYR A 171 -7.89 10.40 -16.96
C TYR A 171 -8.36 11.85 -17.05
N PHE A 172 -7.41 12.79 -17.11
CA PHE A 172 -7.71 14.22 -17.26
C PHE A 172 -6.96 14.84 -18.44
N SER A 173 -7.60 15.77 -19.11
CA SER A 173 -7.02 16.63 -20.15
C SER A 173 -5.90 17.54 -19.63
N THR A 174 -5.65 17.56 -18.32
CA THR A 174 -4.53 18.27 -17.70
C THR A 174 -3.36 17.37 -17.31
N ASP A 175 -3.44 16.07 -17.57
CA ASP A 175 -2.41 15.10 -17.20
C ASP A 175 -1.07 15.41 -17.89
N LYS A 176 0.02 15.00 -17.25
CA LYS A 176 1.39 15.09 -17.76
C LYS A 176 2.03 13.68 -17.78
N PRO A 177 2.88 13.36 -18.78
CA PRO A 177 3.41 14.24 -19.83
C PRO A 177 2.40 14.61 -20.94
N HIS A 178 1.29 13.88 -21.07
CA HIS A 178 0.31 14.06 -22.13
C HIS A 178 -1.12 14.17 -21.57
N PRO A 179 -1.99 15.00 -22.18
CA PRO A 179 -3.42 15.03 -21.86
C PRO A 179 -4.08 13.67 -22.13
N ARG A 180 -4.95 13.21 -21.22
CA ARG A 180 -5.66 11.93 -21.35
C ARG A 180 -7.17 12.10 -21.16
N GLY A 181 -7.97 11.29 -21.84
CA GLY A 181 -9.42 11.33 -21.67
C GLY A 181 -10.16 10.46 -22.68
N GLU A 182 -11.48 10.42 -22.57
CA GLU A 182 -12.32 9.76 -23.57
C GLU A 182 -12.26 10.51 -24.90
N LEU A 183 -12.00 9.80 -25.99
CA LEU A 183 -11.98 10.35 -27.33
C LEU A 183 -13.41 10.62 -27.82
N LEU A 184 -13.73 11.88 -28.09
CA LEU A 184 -14.97 12.30 -28.73
C LEU A 184 -14.65 12.88 -30.11
N LEU A 185 -15.39 12.48 -31.16
CA LEU A 185 -15.04 12.89 -32.53
C LEU A 185 -16.25 13.20 -33.43
N LYS A 186 -16.00 13.98 -34.48
CA LYS A 186 -16.87 14.24 -35.63
C LYS A 186 -16.15 13.81 -36.90
N THR A 187 -16.87 13.12 -37.79
CA THR A 187 -16.29 12.58 -39.03
C THR A 187 -17.34 12.58 -40.14
N ASP A 188 -16.90 12.82 -41.38
CA ASP A 188 -17.74 12.73 -42.58
C ASP A 188 -18.27 11.29 -42.81
N GLY A 189 -17.61 10.30 -42.19
CA GLY A 189 -18.00 8.88 -42.22
C GLY A 189 -19.03 8.47 -41.15
N MET A 190 -19.63 9.41 -40.42
CA MET A 190 -20.51 9.09 -39.30
C MET A 190 -21.76 8.30 -39.73
N PHE A 191 -22.09 7.24 -38.99
CA PHE A 191 -23.33 6.49 -39.18
C PHE A 191 -24.60 7.35 -38.97
N LEU A 192 -25.71 6.94 -39.58
CA LEU A 192 -27.01 7.62 -39.43
C LEU A 192 -27.70 7.38 -38.07
N GLY A 193 -27.13 6.52 -37.23
CA GLY A 193 -27.72 6.06 -35.97
C GLY A 193 -28.08 4.57 -35.96
N TYR A 194 -28.36 4.05 -34.76
CA TYR A 194 -28.76 2.65 -34.58
C TYR A 194 -30.19 2.43 -35.08
N TYR A 195 -30.36 1.46 -35.98
CA TYR A 195 -31.64 1.20 -36.63
C TYR A 195 -32.75 0.91 -35.61
N LYS A 196 -33.82 1.73 -35.66
CA LYS A 196 -34.97 1.69 -34.75
C LYS A 196 -34.64 1.85 -33.25
N ARG A 197 -33.49 2.46 -32.92
CA ARG A 197 -33.09 2.73 -31.53
C ARG A 197 -32.70 4.20 -31.34
N PRO A 198 -33.68 5.14 -31.39
CA PRO A 198 -33.40 6.57 -31.30
C PRO A 198 -32.81 6.96 -29.93
N GLU A 199 -33.26 6.33 -28.83
CA GLU A 199 -32.73 6.60 -27.48
C GLU A 199 -31.26 6.18 -27.34
N VAL A 200 -30.92 4.98 -27.81
CA VAL A 200 -29.52 4.49 -27.83
C VAL A 200 -28.66 5.34 -28.77
N THR A 201 -29.22 5.79 -29.88
CA THR A 201 -28.52 6.70 -30.82
C THR A 201 -28.23 8.04 -30.14
N ALA A 202 -29.20 8.63 -29.44
CA ALA A 202 -29.00 9.89 -28.73
C ALA A 202 -27.94 9.75 -27.61
N GLY A 203 -27.87 8.60 -26.95
CA GLY A 203 -26.94 8.35 -25.84
C GLY A 203 -25.47 8.19 -26.22
N VAL A 204 -25.12 8.08 -27.50
CA VAL A 204 -23.71 7.99 -27.96
C VAL A 204 -23.19 9.31 -28.55
N PHE A 205 -23.99 10.38 -28.52
CA PHE A 205 -23.57 11.71 -28.90
C PHE A 205 -23.68 12.66 -27.71
N ASP A 206 -22.71 13.57 -27.58
CA ASP A 206 -22.82 14.67 -26.62
C ASP A 206 -23.75 15.79 -27.13
N ALA A 207 -23.95 16.81 -26.31
CA ALA A 207 -24.81 17.95 -26.63
C ALA A 207 -24.32 18.77 -27.85
N ASP A 208 -23.02 18.68 -28.18
CA ASP A 208 -22.40 19.38 -29.30
C ASP A 208 -22.35 18.53 -30.58
N GLY A 209 -22.84 17.29 -30.52
CA GLY A 209 -22.88 16.34 -31.64
C GLY A 209 -21.56 15.61 -31.89
N PHE A 210 -20.66 15.52 -30.92
CA PHE A 210 -19.51 14.62 -30.98
C PHE A 210 -19.94 13.20 -30.60
N TYR A 211 -19.47 12.22 -31.35
CA TYR A 211 -19.65 10.81 -31.04
C TYR A 211 -18.69 10.40 -29.92
N MET A 212 -19.24 9.78 -28.88
CA MET A 212 -18.51 9.25 -27.72
C MET A 212 -18.01 7.84 -28.05
N THR A 213 -16.70 7.67 -28.23
CA THR A 213 -16.14 6.36 -28.66
C THR A 213 -16.12 5.34 -27.53
N GLY A 214 -16.08 5.79 -26.26
CA GLY A 214 -15.83 4.94 -25.09
C GLY A 214 -14.37 4.46 -24.97
N ASP A 215 -13.48 4.89 -25.85
CA ASP A 215 -12.04 4.60 -25.82
C ASP A 215 -11.31 5.78 -25.14
N ILE A 216 -10.43 5.46 -24.18
CA ILE A 216 -9.56 6.43 -23.51
C ILE A 216 -8.26 6.53 -24.29
N VAL A 217 -7.82 7.76 -24.52
CA VAL A 217 -6.62 8.06 -25.29
C VAL A 217 -5.69 9.03 -24.57
N ALA A 218 -4.40 8.98 -24.91
CA ALA A 218 -3.42 10.02 -24.66
C ALA A 218 -3.16 10.82 -25.94
N GLU A 219 -3.14 12.14 -25.88
CA GLU A 219 -2.76 13.00 -27.00
C GLU A 219 -1.26 13.36 -26.89
N LEU A 220 -0.44 12.63 -27.64
CA LEU A 220 1.02 12.77 -27.62
C LEU A 220 1.48 14.09 -28.25
N ALA A 221 0.77 14.51 -29.31
CA ALA A 221 0.88 15.81 -29.96
C ALA A 221 -0.44 16.12 -30.69
N HIS A 222 -0.61 17.33 -31.23
CA HIS A 222 -1.80 17.66 -32.02
C HIS A 222 -1.98 16.66 -33.19
N ASP A 223 -3.19 16.10 -33.33
CA ASP A 223 -3.53 15.02 -34.26
C ASP A 223 -2.72 13.71 -34.08
N ASN A 224 -1.96 13.53 -33.00
CA ASN A 224 -1.23 12.30 -32.66
C ASN A 224 -1.77 11.71 -31.35
N ILE A 225 -2.50 10.61 -31.45
CA ILE A 225 -3.32 10.03 -30.39
C ILE A 225 -2.98 8.55 -30.22
N GLU A 226 -2.86 8.11 -28.96
CA GLU A 226 -2.62 6.72 -28.59
C GLU A 226 -3.78 6.21 -27.72
N ILE A 227 -4.28 5.00 -27.99
CA ILE A 227 -5.33 4.38 -27.17
C ILE A 227 -4.69 3.71 -25.96
N ILE A 228 -5.13 4.10 -24.77
CA ILE A 228 -4.55 3.62 -23.51
C ILE A 228 -5.53 2.80 -22.68
N ASP A 229 -6.86 2.97 -22.85
CA ASP A 229 -7.86 2.24 -22.05
C ASP A 229 -9.27 2.28 -22.67
N ARG A 230 -10.26 1.67 -22.02
CA ARG A 230 -11.69 1.75 -22.36
C ARG A 230 -12.55 2.02 -21.14
N ARG A 231 -13.47 2.98 -21.28
CA ARG A 231 -14.36 3.44 -20.20
C ARG A 231 -15.21 2.32 -19.56
N ASN A 232 -15.53 1.25 -20.31
CA ASN A 232 -16.50 0.22 -19.90
C ASN A 232 -15.89 -1.14 -19.46
N ASN A 233 -14.57 -1.28 -19.32
CA ASN A 233 -13.89 -2.56 -19.05
C ASN A 233 -13.22 -2.68 -17.66
N VAL A 234 -13.50 -1.75 -16.74
CA VAL A 234 -12.94 -1.73 -15.39
C VAL A 234 -14.04 -2.09 -14.38
N LEU A 235 -13.72 -2.97 -13.42
CA LEU A 235 -14.62 -3.29 -12.31
C LEU A 235 -14.02 -2.89 -10.97
N LYS A 236 -14.85 -2.52 -10.01
CA LYS A 236 -14.45 -2.17 -8.65
C LYS A 236 -14.74 -3.34 -7.71
N LEU A 237 -13.79 -3.72 -6.85
CA LEU A 237 -13.96 -4.73 -5.78
C LEU A 237 -14.39 -4.10 -4.45
N SER A 238 -14.79 -4.91 -3.46
CA SER A 238 -15.36 -4.41 -2.19
C SER A 238 -14.38 -3.59 -1.34
N GLN A 239 -13.08 -3.82 -1.48
CA GLN A 239 -11.99 -3.06 -0.85
C GLN A 239 -11.75 -1.69 -1.51
N GLY A 240 -12.49 -1.35 -2.57
CA GLY A 240 -12.40 -0.07 -3.24
C GLY A 240 -11.41 0.00 -4.40
N GLU A 241 -10.68 -1.11 -4.66
CA GLU A 241 -9.71 -1.23 -5.74
C GLU A 241 -10.38 -1.44 -7.10
N PHE A 242 -9.81 -0.82 -8.13
CA PHE A 242 -10.25 -0.96 -9.52
C PHE A 242 -9.39 -1.99 -10.24
N VAL A 243 -10.03 -2.87 -11.00
CA VAL A 243 -9.40 -3.98 -11.70
C VAL A 243 -9.72 -3.90 -13.19
N ALA A 244 -8.68 -3.79 -14.01
CA ALA A 244 -8.76 -3.82 -15.47
C ALA A 244 -8.81 -5.27 -15.96
N VAL A 245 -10.01 -5.89 -15.93
CA VAL A 245 -10.16 -7.31 -16.25
C VAL A 245 -9.75 -7.72 -17.67
N ALA A 246 -9.79 -6.78 -18.62
CA ALA A 246 -9.31 -7.05 -19.97
C ALA A 246 -7.79 -7.23 -20.03
N THR A 247 -7.05 -6.49 -19.21
CA THR A 247 -5.59 -6.61 -19.07
C THR A 247 -5.26 -7.96 -18.44
N LEU A 248 -5.91 -8.30 -17.32
CA LEU A 248 -5.71 -9.59 -16.65
C LEU A 248 -5.98 -10.79 -17.55
N GLU A 249 -7.06 -10.72 -18.35
CA GLU A 249 -7.37 -11.79 -19.32
C GLU A 249 -6.29 -11.94 -20.39
N ALA A 250 -5.70 -10.84 -20.87
CA ALA A 250 -4.61 -10.88 -21.84
C ALA A 250 -3.35 -11.51 -21.24
N GLU A 251 -3.00 -11.15 -20.00
CA GLU A 251 -1.84 -11.71 -19.31
C GLU A 251 -2.01 -13.20 -18.99
N TYR A 252 -3.16 -13.60 -18.44
CA TYR A 252 -3.43 -15.00 -18.14
C TYR A 252 -3.59 -15.87 -19.39
N ALA A 253 -3.94 -15.29 -20.54
CA ALA A 253 -3.95 -16.00 -21.81
C ALA A 253 -2.54 -16.38 -22.32
N ASN A 254 -1.47 -15.78 -21.77
CA ASN A 254 -0.09 -16.18 -22.06
C ASN A 254 0.32 -17.48 -21.35
N SER A 255 -0.51 -18.03 -20.45
CA SER A 255 -0.25 -19.31 -19.79
C SER A 255 -0.21 -20.47 -20.79
N PRO A 256 0.78 -21.39 -20.70
CA PRO A 256 0.87 -22.55 -21.57
C PRO A 256 -0.27 -23.56 -21.38
N VAL A 257 -1.03 -23.44 -20.28
CA VAL A 257 -2.14 -24.36 -19.94
C VAL A 257 -3.52 -23.72 -20.16
N VAL A 258 -3.59 -22.44 -20.52
CA VAL A 258 -4.83 -21.71 -20.78
C VAL A 258 -5.02 -21.51 -22.29
N HIS A 259 -6.14 -21.98 -22.82
CA HIS A 259 -6.54 -21.70 -24.20
C HIS A 259 -7.35 -20.40 -24.30
N GLN A 260 -8.30 -20.19 -23.39
CA GLN A 260 -9.12 -18.97 -23.28
C GLN A 260 -9.46 -18.72 -21.81
N ILE A 261 -9.59 -17.46 -21.41
CA ILE A 261 -9.99 -17.09 -20.05
C ILE A 261 -11.02 -15.95 -20.08
N TYR A 262 -11.98 -16.00 -19.17
CA TYR A 262 -12.90 -14.92 -18.86
C TYR A 262 -12.82 -14.62 -17.36
N VAL A 263 -12.36 -13.42 -17.01
CA VAL A 263 -12.22 -12.97 -15.62
C VAL A 263 -13.51 -12.29 -15.18
N TYR A 264 -13.97 -12.63 -13.99
CA TYR A 264 -15.21 -12.16 -13.39
C TYR A 264 -14.95 -11.55 -12.02
N GLY A 265 -15.59 -10.41 -11.76
CA GLY A 265 -15.56 -9.76 -10.46
C GLY A 265 -16.93 -9.17 -10.11
N SER A 266 -17.20 -9.09 -8.82
CA SER A 266 -18.37 -8.45 -8.24
C SER A 266 -17.94 -7.39 -7.24
N SER A 267 -18.57 -6.22 -7.26
CA SER A 267 -18.26 -5.12 -6.34
C SER A 267 -18.60 -5.38 -4.87
N GLU A 268 -19.29 -6.49 -4.60
CA GLU A 268 -19.57 -6.96 -3.24
C GLU A 268 -18.51 -7.94 -2.72
N ARG A 269 -17.49 -8.27 -3.52
CA ARG A 269 -16.49 -9.30 -3.20
C ARG A 269 -15.07 -8.75 -3.26
N SER A 270 -14.19 -9.33 -2.44
CA SER A 270 -12.82 -8.85 -2.31
C SER A 270 -11.80 -9.50 -3.25
N TYR A 271 -12.24 -10.46 -4.07
CA TYR A 271 -11.41 -11.25 -4.96
C TYR A 271 -12.14 -11.60 -6.25
N LEU A 272 -11.38 -11.96 -7.29
CA LEU A 272 -11.89 -12.36 -8.60
C LEU A 272 -12.18 -13.86 -8.68
N LEU A 273 -13.01 -14.24 -9.65
CA LEU A 273 -13.17 -15.60 -10.15
C LEU A 273 -12.90 -15.62 -11.66
N ALA A 274 -12.73 -16.81 -12.24
CA ALA A 274 -12.57 -16.92 -13.69
C ALA A 274 -13.32 -18.12 -14.30
N VAL A 275 -13.45 -18.12 -15.62
CA VAL A 275 -13.79 -19.28 -16.44
C VAL A 275 -12.61 -19.55 -17.37
N VAL A 276 -12.04 -20.74 -17.28
CA VAL A 276 -10.82 -21.13 -18.00
C VAL A 276 -11.14 -22.28 -18.95
N VAL A 277 -10.86 -22.09 -20.23
CA VAL A 277 -10.79 -23.16 -21.22
C VAL A 277 -9.33 -23.62 -21.26
N PRO A 278 -9.01 -24.87 -20.86
CA PRO A 278 -7.64 -25.37 -20.86
C PRO A 278 -7.15 -25.75 -22.27
N THR A 279 -5.83 -25.79 -22.47
CA THR A 279 -5.24 -26.31 -23.71
C THR A 279 -5.46 -27.83 -23.85
N PRO A 280 -5.60 -28.36 -25.08
CA PRO A 280 -5.71 -29.81 -25.30
C PRO A 280 -4.57 -30.61 -24.66
N GLU A 281 -3.37 -30.05 -24.65
CA GLU A 281 -2.16 -30.62 -24.06
C GLU A 281 -2.29 -30.75 -22.54
N ALA A 282 -2.77 -29.70 -21.86
CA ALA A 282 -3.01 -29.72 -20.42
C ALA A 282 -4.08 -30.76 -20.04
N VAL A 283 -5.16 -30.85 -20.82
CA VAL A 283 -6.22 -31.86 -20.62
C VAL A 283 -5.67 -33.28 -20.80
N ALA A 284 -4.83 -33.51 -21.81
CA ALA A 284 -4.21 -34.81 -22.06
C ALA A 284 -3.22 -35.20 -20.95
N ALA A 285 -2.42 -34.24 -20.47
CA ALA A 285 -1.46 -34.43 -19.39
C ALA A 285 -2.14 -34.82 -18.07
N ALA A 286 -3.32 -34.26 -17.80
CA ALA A 286 -4.12 -34.57 -16.60
C ALA A 286 -4.76 -35.98 -16.63
N LYS A 287 -4.74 -36.70 -17.77
CA LYS A 287 -5.26 -38.08 -17.91
C LYS A 287 -6.69 -38.27 -17.38
N GLY A 288 -7.52 -37.23 -17.47
CA GLY A 288 -8.91 -37.25 -16.98
C GLY A 288 -9.10 -36.95 -15.49
N ASP A 289 -8.04 -36.58 -14.77
CA ASP A 289 -8.12 -36.10 -13.39
C ASP A 289 -8.42 -34.60 -13.36
N ALA A 290 -9.67 -34.26 -13.05
CA ALA A 290 -10.12 -32.86 -12.99
C ALA A 290 -9.47 -32.08 -11.84
N ALA A 291 -9.10 -32.73 -10.73
CA ALA A 291 -8.46 -32.06 -9.60
C ALA A 291 -7.00 -31.72 -9.96
N ALA A 292 -6.27 -32.67 -10.56
CA ALA A 292 -4.91 -32.43 -11.02
C ALA A 292 -4.85 -31.34 -12.10
N LEU A 293 -5.82 -31.32 -13.03
CA LEU A 293 -5.94 -30.25 -14.03
C LEU A 293 -6.19 -28.89 -13.38
N LYS A 294 -7.09 -28.83 -12.38
CA LYS A 294 -7.39 -27.60 -11.65
C LYS A 294 -6.16 -27.08 -10.90
N THR A 295 -5.40 -27.94 -10.22
CA THR A 295 -4.15 -27.54 -9.57
C THR A 295 -3.13 -27.00 -10.56
N THR A 296 -2.93 -27.68 -11.70
CA THR A 296 -1.97 -27.25 -12.72
C THR A 296 -2.31 -25.86 -13.29
N ILE A 297 -3.60 -25.58 -13.50
CA ILE A 297 -4.06 -24.26 -13.97
C ILE A 297 -3.86 -23.21 -12.87
N ALA A 298 -4.21 -23.52 -11.62
CA ALA A 298 -4.05 -22.60 -10.51
C ALA A 298 -2.58 -22.19 -10.30
N ASP A 299 -1.66 -23.17 -10.30
CA ASP A 299 -0.23 -22.93 -10.18
C ASP A 299 0.27 -22.02 -11.31
N SER A 300 -0.15 -22.26 -12.55
CA SER A 300 0.25 -21.42 -13.69
C SER A 300 -0.28 -19.99 -13.61
N LEU A 301 -1.52 -19.78 -13.15
CA LEU A 301 -2.06 -18.43 -12.95
C LEU A 301 -1.31 -17.70 -11.82
N GLN A 302 -0.93 -18.42 -10.77
CA GLN A 302 -0.15 -17.89 -9.65
C GLN A 302 1.27 -17.51 -10.09
N ASP A 303 1.91 -18.33 -10.91
CA ASP A 303 3.26 -18.07 -11.43
C ASP A 303 3.28 -16.83 -12.32
N ILE A 304 2.31 -16.68 -13.22
CA ILE A 304 2.14 -15.45 -14.02
C ILE A 304 1.94 -14.26 -13.09
N ALA A 305 1.02 -14.36 -12.13
CA ALA A 305 0.76 -13.28 -11.19
C ALA A 305 2.02 -12.84 -10.42
N LYS A 306 2.90 -13.77 -10.04
CA LYS A 306 4.19 -13.47 -9.42
C LYS A 306 5.18 -12.81 -10.38
N GLU A 307 5.27 -13.31 -11.61
CA GLU A 307 6.19 -12.81 -12.64
C GLU A 307 5.90 -11.35 -12.99
N ILE A 308 4.63 -11.01 -13.18
CA ILE A 308 4.19 -9.65 -13.53
C ILE A 308 3.75 -8.82 -12.32
N GLN A 309 4.03 -9.30 -11.09
CA GLN A 309 3.79 -8.58 -9.83
C GLN A 309 2.34 -8.09 -9.63
N LEU A 310 1.36 -8.92 -10.04
CA LEU A 310 -0.05 -8.64 -9.80
C LEU A 310 -0.37 -8.61 -8.31
N GLN A 311 -1.36 -7.81 -7.93
CA GLN A 311 -1.86 -7.77 -6.57
C GLN A 311 -2.61 -9.06 -6.22
N SER A 312 -2.62 -9.42 -4.94
CA SER A 312 -3.28 -10.65 -4.48
C SER A 312 -4.78 -10.69 -4.83
N TYR A 313 -5.44 -9.53 -4.88
CA TYR A 313 -6.85 -9.42 -5.26
C TYR A 313 -7.10 -9.50 -6.78
N GLU A 314 -6.06 -9.37 -7.60
CA GLU A 314 -6.13 -9.52 -9.06
C GLU A 314 -5.99 -10.99 -9.50
N VAL A 315 -5.56 -11.86 -8.59
CA VAL A 315 -5.48 -13.31 -8.84
C VAL A 315 -6.85 -13.95 -8.66
N PRO A 316 -7.40 -14.67 -9.66
CA PRO A 316 -8.64 -15.42 -9.50
C PRO A 316 -8.51 -16.45 -8.38
N ARG A 317 -9.33 -16.31 -7.33
CA ARG A 317 -9.28 -17.20 -6.15
C ARG A 317 -9.75 -18.61 -6.46
N ASP A 318 -10.69 -18.74 -7.40
CA ASP A 318 -11.12 -20.00 -7.96
C ASP A 318 -11.68 -19.80 -9.39
N PHE A 319 -11.86 -20.89 -10.13
CA PHE A 319 -12.33 -20.85 -11.51
C PHE A 319 -13.16 -22.07 -11.93
N ILE A 320 -13.97 -21.86 -12.96
CA ILE A 320 -14.70 -22.91 -13.69
C ILE A 320 -13.81 -23.41 -14.83
N ILE A 321 -13.60 -24.72 -14.90
CA ILE A 321 -12.96 -25.35 -16.08
C ILE A 321 -14.05 -25.60 -17.12
N GLU A 322 -13.95 -24.91 -18.25
CA GLU A 322 -14.84 -25.04 -19.39
C GLU A 322 -14.22 -25.98 -20.45
N PRO A 323 -14.81 -27.16 -20.71
CA PRO A 323 -14.28 -28.10 -21.70
C PRO A 323 -14.49 -27.65 -23.15
N GLN A 324 -15.41 -26.72 -23.43
CA GLN A 324 -15.70 -26.24 -24.78
C GLN A 324 -15.15 -24.84 -25.03
N PRO A 325 -14.35 -24.61 -26.08
CA PRO A 325 -13.91 -23.27 -26.44
C PRO A 325 -15.07 -22.28 -26.60
N PHE A 326 -14.85 -21.04 -26.19
CA PHE A 326 -15.71 -19.93 -26.55
C PHE A 326 -15.66 -19.76 -28.06
N THR A 327 -16.82 -19.75 -28.70
CA THR A 327 -16.94 -19.61 -30.16
C THR A 327 -18.01 -18.59 -30.51
N GLN A 328 -18.03 -18.16 -31.76
CA GLN A 328 -19.17 -17.41 -32.27
C GLN A 328 -20.44 -18.28 -32.33
N GLY A 329 -20.27 -19.59 -32.60
CA GLY A 329 -21.37 -20.55 -32.74
C GLY A 329 -22.15 -20.78 -31.43
N ASN A 330 -21.45 -20.78 -30.29
CA ASN A 330 -22.10 -20.81 -28.97
C ASN A 330 -22.42 -19.41 -28.41
N GLY A 331 -22.16 -18.34 -29.17
CA GLY A 331 -22.49 -16.97 -28.82
C GLY A 331 -21.65 -16.36 -27.70
N LEU A 332 -20.59 -17.06 -27.25
CA LEU A 332 -19.70 -16.59 -26.18
C LEU A 332 -18.57 -15.71 -26.71
N LEU A 333 -18.28 -15.78 -28.00
CA LEU A 333 -17.51 -14.77 -28.72
C LEU A 333 -18.40 -13.91 -29.60
N THR A 334 -18.03 -12.64 -29.72
CA THR A 334 -18.54 -11.71 -30.73
C THR A 334 -18.13 -12.17 -32.15
N GLY A 335 -18.69 -11.55 -33.18
CA GLY A 335 -18.35 -11.87 -34.59
C GLY A 335 -16.89 -11.62 -35.00
N ILE A 336 -16.04 -11.15 -34.10
CA ILE A 336 -14.59 -10.94 -34.27
C ILE A 336 -13.76 -11.68 -33.22
N ALA A 337 -14.27 -12.79 -32.69
CA ALA A 337 -13.57 -13.62 -31.71
C ALA A 337 -13.20 -12.91 -30.38
N LYS A 338 -13.77 -11.74 -30.07
CA LYS A 338 -13.67 -11.11 -28.74
C LYS A 338 -14.69 -11.69 -27.77
N LEU A 339 -14.35 -11.77 -26.48
CA LEU A 339 -15.26 -12.20 -25.42
C LEU A 339 -16.56 -11.38 -25.43
N ALA A 340 -17.70 -12.06 -25.61
CA ALA A 340 -19.01 -11.43 -25.52
C ALA A 340 -19.42 -11.34 -24.04
N ARG A 341 -18.79 -10.42 -23.28
CA ARG A 341 -18.96 -10.29 -21.81
C ARG A 341 -20.42 -10.36 -21.31
N PRO A 342 -21.42 -9.70 -21.95
CA PRO A 342 -22.82 -9.84 -21.51
C PRO A 342 -23.35 -11.28 -21.62
N ASN A 343 -22.96 -12.01 -22.66
CA ASN A 343 -23.36 -13.40 -22.88
C ASN A 343 -22.61 -14.35 -21.95
N LEU A 344 -21.31 -14.11 -21.74
CA LEU A 344 -20.50 -14.84 -20.76
C LEU A 344 -21.05 -14.67 -19.34
N LYS A 345 -21.40 -13.44 -18.94
CA LYS A 345 -22.07 -13.15 -17.66
C LYS A 345 -23.44 -13.82 -17.58
N ALA A 346 -24.24 -13.80 -18.65
CA ALA A 346 -25.53 -14.48 -18.65
C ALA A 346 -25.40 -16.02 -18.55
N HIS A 347 -24.35 -16.59 -19.14
CA HIS A 347 -24.12 -18.03 -19.17
C HIS A 347 -23.47 -18.56 -17.88
N TYR A 348 -22.39 -17.93 -17.42
CA TYR A 348 -21.60 -18.40 -16.27
C TYR A 348 -21.92 -17.67 -14.95
N GLY A 349 -22.51 -16.48 -15.01
CA GLY A 349 -22.78 -15.64 -13.84
C GLY A 349 -23.46 -16.36 -12.68
N PRO A 350 -24.58 -17.10 -12.88
CA PRO A 350 -25.24 -17.81 -11.79
C PRO A 350 -24.31 -18.81 -11.07
N ARG A 351 -23.42 -19.48 -11.81
CA ARG A 351 -22.50 -20.47 -11.24
C ARG A 351 -21.30 -19.82 -10.57
N LEU A 352 -20.80 -18.70 -11.11
CA LEU A 352 -19.76 -17.90 -10.48
C LEU A 352 -20.26 -17.28 -9.16
N GLU A 353 -21.49 -16.77 -9.12
CA GLU A 353 -22.11 -16.27 -7.88
C GLU A 353 -22.34 -17.39 -6.85
N GLN A 354 -22.71 -18.59 -7.32
CA GLN A 354 -22.79 -19.76 -6.44
C GLN A 354 -21.42 -20.13 -5.86
N MET A 355 -20.35 -20.11 -6.66
CA MET A 355 -18.99 -20.35 -6.17
C MET A 355 -18.57 -19.31 -5.11
N TYR A 356 -18.90 -18.03 -5.29
CA TYR A 356 -18.70 -17.02 -4.25
C TYR A 356 -19.41 -17.39 -2.95
N ALA A 357 -20.66 -17.88 -3.02
CA ALA A 357 -21.42 -18.31 -1.85
C ALA A 357 -20.84 -19.58 -1.20
N GLU A 358 -20.43 -20.57 -1.99
CA GLU A 358 -19.81 -21.82 -1.52
C GLU A 358 -18.48 -21.55 -0.80
N ILE A 359 -17.61 -20.70 -1.35
CA ILE A 359 -16.36 -20.30 -0.71
C ILE A 359 -16.63 -19.62 0.63
N ALA A 360 -17.60 -18.70 0.68
CA ALA A 360 -17.98 -18.02 1.91
C ALA A 360 -18.57 -18.98 2.97
N GLU A 361 -19.40 -19.94 2.55
CA GLU A 361 -19.97 -20.95 3.44
C GLU A 361 -18.93 -21.93 3.94
N GLN A 362 -17.98 -22.34 3.09
CA GLN A 362 -16.88 -23.21 3.46
C GLN A 362 -15.92 -22.54 4.45
N GLN A 363 -15.55 -21.28 4.23
CA GLN A 363 -14.79 -20.50 5.21
C GLN A 363 -15.54 -20.42 6.55
N ALA A 364 -16.85 -20.14 6.53
CA ALA A 364 -17.66 -20.10 7.73
C ALA A 364 -17.78 -21.46 8.43
N ALA A 365 -17.79 -22.57 7.68
CA ALA A 365 -17.81 -23.93 8.22
C ALA A 365 -16.46 -24.33 8.83
N GLU A 366 -15.35 -23.98 8.18
CA GLU A 366 -13.99 -24.19 8.69
C GLU A 366 -13.76 -23.39 9.98
N LEU A 367 -14.20 -22.12 10.02
CA LEU A 367 -14.20 -21.30 11.24
C LEU A 367 -15.00 -21.95 12.38
N ARG A 368 -16.21 -22.48 12.10
CA ARG A 368 -17.00 -23.21 13.12
C ARG A 368 -16.34 -24.50 13.58
N ALA A 369 -15.64 -25.22 12.70
CA ALA A 369 -14.93 -26.44 13.05
C ALA A 369 -13.75 -26.19 14.01
N LEU A 370 -13.18 -24.98 14.00
CA LEU A 370 -12.10 -24.58 14.91
C LEU A 370 -12.56 -24.30 16.35
N HIS A 371 -13.85 -24.06 16.58
CA HIS A 371 -14.40 -23.81 17.92
C HIS A 371 -14.60 -25.12 18.74
N GLY A 372 -14.32 -26.29 18.16
CA GLY A 372 -14.42 -27.61 18.79
C GLY A 372 -13.09 -28.25 19.16
N VAL A 373 -11.99 -27.49 19.18
CA VAL A 373 -10.64 -28.00 19.44
C VAL A 373 -10.50 -28.39 20.92
N ASP A 374 -9.87 -29.55 21.14
CA ASP A 374 -9.57 -30.09 22.46
C ASP A 374 -8.58 -29.18 23.21
N PRO A 375 -8.95 -28.64 24.38
CA PRO A 375 -8.10 -27.74 25.15
C PRO A 375 -6.81 -28.39 25.67
N ASP A 376 -6.63 -29.71 25.59
CA ASP A 376 -5.38 -30.36 26.01
C ASP A 376 -4.35 -30.52 24.86
N LYS A 377 -4.67 -30.08 23.64
CA LYS A 377 -3.73 -30.14 22.50
C LYS A 377 -2.84 -28.89 22.39
N PRO A 378 -1.60 -29.06 21.87
CA PRO A 378 -0.73 -27.93 21.53
C PRO A 378 -1.41 -26.96 20.55
N ALA A 379 -1.26 -25.66 20.78
CA ALA A 379 -1.94 -24.64 20.00
C ALA A 379 -1.53 -24.63 18.51
N LEU A 380 -0.34 -25.14 18.18
CA LEU A 380 0.26 -25.01 16.85
C LEU A 380 -0.63 -25.48 15.70
N GLU A 381 -1.22 -26.68 15.80
CA GLU A 381 -2.07 -27.21 14.72
C GLU A 381 -3.27 -26.31 14.44
N THR A 382 -3.80 -25.69 15.49
CA THR A 382 -5.00 -24.85 15.40
C THR A 382 -4.64 -23.43 14.97
N VAL A 383 -3.50 -22.90 15.40
CA VAL A 383 -2.94 -21.64 14.89
C VAL A 383 -2.70 -21.72 13.39
N LEU A 384 -2.09 -22.82 12.90
CA LEU A 384 -1.88 -23.04 11.45
C LEU A 384 -3.20 -23.11 10.68
N LYS A 385 -4.18 -23.88 11.17
CA LYS A 385 -5.51 -23.98 10.53
C LYS A 385 -6.29 -22.67 10.56
N ALA A 386 -6.20 -21.92 11.66
CA ALA A 386 -6.84 -20.61 11.78
C ALA A 386 -6.20 -19.60 10.81
N ALA A 387 -4.86 -19.60 10.65
CA ALA A 387 -4.18 -18.76 9.67
C ALA A 387 -4.59 -19.16 8.24
N GLN A 388 -4.69 -20.47 7.97
CA GLN A 388 -5.16 -21.01 6.69
C GLN A 388 -6.56 -20.50 6.33
N ALA A 389 -7.52 -20.68 7.22
CA ALA A 389 -8.92 -20.34 6.98
C ALA A 389 -9.11 -18.83 6.75
N LEU A 390 -8.35 -18.02 7.50
CA LEU A 390 -8.45 -16.57 7.50
C LEU A 390 -7.77 -15.93 6.29
N LEU A 391 -6.58 -16.40 5.91
CA LEU A 391 -5.82 -15.88 4.77
C LEU A 391 -6.15 -16.57 3.44
N GLY A 392 -6.86 -17.70 3.48
CA GLY A 392 -7.24 -18.45 2.28
C GLY A 392 -6.07 -19.09 1.53
N VAL A 393 -4.94 -19.29 2.23
CA VAL A 393 -3.71 -19.88 1.68
C VAL A 393 -3.80 -21.41 1.61
N SER A 394 -3.04 -22.02 0.70
CA SER A 394 -3.05 -23.47 0.54
C SER A 394 -2.35 -24.17 1.72
N SER A 395 -2.75 -25.40 2.07
CA SER A 395 -2.09 -26.15 3.15
C SER A 395 -0.62 -26.48 2.87
N ALA A 396 -0.18 -26.35 1.62
CA ALA A 396 1.19 -26.63 1.20
C ALA A 396 2.16 -25.48 1.53
N GLU A 397 1.65 -24.26 1.75
CA GLU A 397 2.44 -23.04 2.03
C GLU A 397 2.59 -22.75 3.52
N LEU A 398 1.90 -23.50 4.39
CA LEU A 398 1.86 -23.27 5.84
C LEU A 398 2.87 -24.16 6.59
N ALA A 399 3.90 -23.52 7.16
CA ALA A 399 4.82 -24.15 8.09
C ALA A 399 4.90 -23.37 9.41
N ALA A 400 5.42 -24.02 10.45
CA ALA A 400 5.54 -23.41 11.78
C ALA A 400 6.53 -22.22 11.79
N ASP A 401 7.50 -22.22 10.89
CA ASP A 401 8.52 -21.18 10.73
C ASP A 401 8.11 -20.07 9.75
N THR A 402 6.88 -20.11 9.21
CA THR A 402 6.34 -19.06 8.35
C THR A 402 5.84 -17.88 9.19
N HIS A 403 6.11 -16.64 8.77
CA HIS A 403 5.51 -15.46 9.40
C HIS A 403 4.13 -15.16 8.84
N PHE A 404 3.24 -14.63 9.69
CA PHE A 404 1.88 -14.24 9.29
C PHE A 404 1.88 -13.21 8.15
N THR A 405 2.85 -12.29 8.14
CA THR A 405 3.02 -11.27 7.10
C THR A 405 3.47 -11.83 5.76
N ASP A 406 4.25 -12.92 5.76
CA ASP A 406 4.75 -13.56 4.53
C ASP A 406 3.61 -14.25 3.77
N LEU A 407 2.55 -14.63 4.48
CA LEU A 407 1.32 -15.21 3.93
C LEU A 407 0.35 -14.14 3.38
N GLY A 408 0.79 -12.90 3.24
CA GLY A 408 -0.06 -11.78 2.81
C GLY A 408 -0.99 -11.25 3.91
N GLY A 409 -0.71 -11.57 5.17
CA GLY A 409 -1.42 -10.99 6.32
C GLY A 409 -1.03 -9.53 6.56
N ASP A 410 -2.02 -8.68 6.80
CA ASP A 410 -1.86 -7.27 7.19
C ASP A 410 -2.32 -7.06 8.66
N SER A 411 -2.34 -5.81 9.13
CA SER A 411 -2.75 -5.50 10.52
C SER A 411 -4.24 -5.77 10.80
N LEU A 412 -5.11 -5.71 9.78
CA LEU A 412 -6.56 -5.98 9.92
C LEU A 412 -6.84 -7.48 9.92
N SER A 413 -6.18 -8.23 9.05
CA SER A 413 -6.26 -9.70 9.07
C SER A 413 -5.56 -10.27 10.31
N ALA A 414 -4.51 -9.63 10.81
CA ALA A 414 -3.90 -9.99 12.10
C ALA A 414 -4.82 -9.70 13.29
N LEU A 415 -5.62 -8.63 13.27
CA LEU A 415 -6.64 -8.38 14.29
C LEU A 415 -7.73 -9.45 14.24
N SER A 416 -8.23 -9.76 13.05
CA SER A 416 -9.21 -10.83 12.84
C SER A 416 -8.67 -12.20 13.30
N PHE A 417 -7.38 -12.45 13.08
CA PHE A 417 -6.68 -13.64 13.54
C PHE A 417 -6.54 -13.67 15.07
N SER A 418 -6.17 -12.54 15.69
CA SER A 418 -6.15 -12.37 17.14
C SER A 418 -7.52 -12.67 17.76
N ASP A 419 -8.59 -12.08 17.23
CA ASP A 419 -9.95 -12.31 17.73
C ASP A 419 -10.37 -13.77 17.60
N LEU A 420 -10.04 -14.41 16.47
CA LEU A 420 -10.28 -15.84 16.29
C LEU A 420 -9.51 -16.70 17.30
N LEU A 421 -8.23 -16.40 17.55
CA LEU A 421 -7.43 -17.10 18.55
C LEU A 421 -7.98 -16.89 19.98
N ARG A 422 -8.46 -15.68 20.30
CA ARG A 422 -9.16 -15.39 21.56
C ARG A 422 -10.41 -16.24 21.70
N ASP A 423 -11.23 -16.30 20.66
CA ASP A 423 -12.48 -17.07 20.70
C ASP A 423 -12.23 -18.58 20.83
N ILE A 424 -11.16 -19.09 20.23
CA ILE A 424 -10.78 -20.52 20.28
C ILE A 424 -10.14 -20.88 21.63
N PHE A 425 -9.15 -20.10 22.07
CA PHE A 425 -8.28 -20.46 23.20
C PHE A 425 -8.62 -19.74 24.51
N ALA A 426 -9.53 -18.77 24.49
CA ALA A 426 -9.78 -17.83 25.58
C ALA A 426 -8.48 -17.09 26.03
N VAL A 427 -7.55 -16.88 25.09
CA VAL A 427 -6.29 -16.16 25.30
C VAL A 427 -6.24 -14.95 24.38
N GLU A 428 -6.01 -13.77 24.94
CA GLU A 428 -5.77 -12.57 24.15
C GLU A 428 -4.36 -12.63 23.53
N VAL A 429 -4.28 -12.74 22.20
CA VAL A 429 -3.01 -12.76 21.45
C VAL A 429 -2.83 -11.39 20.80
N PRO A 430 -1.93 -10.52 21.31
CA PRO A 430 -1.79 -9.18 20.75
C PRO A 430 -1.39 -9.20 19.27
N VAL A 431 -1.96 -8.30 18.46
CA VAL A 431 -1.57 -8.14 17.04
C VAL A 431 -0.06 -7.99 16.88
N GLY A 432 0.59 -7.26 17.81
CA GLY A 432 2.04 -7.09 17.83
C GLY A 432 2.83 -8.40 17.99
N VAL A 433 2.25 -9.45 18.59
CA VAL A 433 2.85 -10.79 18.66
C VAL A 433 2.75 -11.49 17.31
N ILE A 434 1.62 -11.32 16.59
CA ILE A 434 1.32 -11.96 15.31
C ILE A 434 2.17 -11.38 14.17
N VAL A 435 2.27 -10.05 14.08
CA VAL A 435 2.98 -9.36 12.99
C VAL A 435 4.46 -9.10 13.27
N SER A 436 4.96 -9.56 14.42
CA SER A 436 6.37 -9.36 14.80
C SER A 436 7.29 -10.17 13.89
N ALA A 437 8.30 -9.52 13.32
CA ALA A 437 9.40 -10.20 12.64
C ALA A 437 10.17 -11.19 13.55
N ALA A 438 9.99 -11.12 14.88
CA ALA A 438 10.59 -12.08 15.80
C ALA A 438 9.76 -13.37 15.96
N ASN A 439 8.48 -13.37 15.58
CA ASN A 439 7.55 -14.47 15.79
C ASN A 439 7.03 -15.02 14.47
N ASP A 440 7.33 -16.28 14.21
CA ASP A 440 6.64 -17.10 13.23
C ASP A 440 5.33 -17.66 13.84
N LEU A 441 4.53 -18.39 13.05
CA LEU A 441 3.30 -19.03 13.54
C LEU A 441 3.57 -20.02 14.69
N GLY A 442 4.77 -20.61 14.75
CA GLY A 442 5.27 -21.41 15.87
C GLY A 442 5.44 -20.59 17.15
N GLY A 443 6.01 -19.39 17.05
CA GLY A 443 6.13 -18.42 18.14
C GLY A 443 4.77 -17.97 18.65
N VAL A 444 3.81 -17.71 17.76
CA VAL A 444 2.42 -17.38 18.13
C VAL A 444 1.77 -18.54 18.89
N ALA A 445 1.93 -19.78 18.43
CA ALA A 445 1.41 -20.95 19.11
C ALA A 445 2.04 -21.16 20.49
N LYS A 446 3.36 -20.95 20.61
CA LYS A 446 4.08 -21.02 21.88
C LYS A 446 3.55 -19.98 22.86
N PHE A 447 3.32 -18.75 22.40
CA PHE A 447 2.72 -17.69 23.23
C PHE A 447 1.33 -18.09 23.75
N VAL A 448 0.48 -18.66 22.88
CA VAL A 448 -0.84 -19.18 23.27
C VAL A 448 -0.70 -20.25 24.33
N ASP A 449 0.13 -21.26 24.13
CA ASP A 449 0.31 -22.35 25.09
C ASP A 449 0.89 -21.84 26.42
N GLU A 450 1.86 -20.93 26.41
CA GLU A 450 2.43 -20.31 27.61
C GLU A 450 1.37 -19.56 28.43
N GLN A 451 0.48 -18.79 27.79
CA GLN A 451 -0.62 -18.10 28.48
C GLN A 451 -1.67 -19.07 29.03
N ARG A 452 -1.96 -20.17 28.33
CA ARG A 452 -2.91 -21.20 28.77
C ARG A 452 -2.39 -21.94 30.01
N TYR A 453 -1.11 -22.30 30.01
CA TYR A 453 -0.51 -23.10 31.07
C TYR A 453 0.03 -22.26 32.25
N SER A 454 0.24 -20.95 32.08
CA SER A 454 0.60 -20.04 33.19
C SER A 454 -0.59 -19.66 34.08
N GLY A 455 -1.82 -20.05 33.72
CA GLY A 455 -3.04 -19.77 34.47
C GLY A 455 -3.54 -18.34 34.33
N GLY A 456 -3.16 -17.61 33.26
CA GLY A 456 -3.71 -16.29 32.97
C GLY A 456 -3.37 -15.21 34.01
N THR A 457 -2.21 -15.30 34.66
CA THR A 457 -1.79 -14.37 35.74
C THR A 457 -1.42 -12.96 35.26
N ARG A 458 -1.40 -12.71 33.94
CA ARG A 458 -1.04 -11.40 33.38
C ARG A 458 -2.28 -10.49 33.35
N PRO A 459 -2.19 -9.23 33.82
CA PRO A 459 -3.29 -8.30 33.72
C PRO A 459 -3.68 -8.04 32.26
N THR A 460 -4.98 -8.08 31.97
CA THR A 460 -5.56 -7.71 30.68
C THR A 460 -6.51 -6.54 30.89
N ALA A 461 -6.93 -5.88 29.81
CA ALA A 461 -7.91 -4.81 29.92
C ALA A 461 -9.21 -5.31 30.59
N GLU A 462 -9.63 -6.55 30.31
CA GLU A 462 -10.81 -7.16 30.90
C GLU A 462 -10.65 -7.49 32.39
N THR A 463 -9.50 -7.98 32.84
CA THR A 463 -9.31 -8.27 34.28
C THR A 463 -9.20 -7.00 35.12
N VAL A 464 -8.78 -5.88 34.51
CA VAL A 464 -8.63 -4.60 35.18
C VAL A 464 -9.93 -3.78 35.18
N HIS A 465 -10.58 -3.63 34.02
CA HIS A 465 -11.77 -2.79 33.81
C HIS A 465 -13.10 -3.57 33.77
N GLY A 466 -13.05 -4.90 33.71
CA GLY A 466 -14.20 -5.79 33.51
C GLY A 466 -14.38 -6.21 32.04
N ALA A 467 -15.01 -7.38 31.86
CA ALA A 467 -15.31 -7.93 30.53
C ALA A 467 -16.34 -7.05 29.79
N GLY A 468 -16.10 -6.80 28.49
CA GLY A 468 -16.98 -6.00 27.64
C GLY A 468 -17.06 -4.52 28.01
N HIS A 469 -16.01 -3.96 28.61
CA HIS A 469 -15.95 -2.55 29.00
C HIS A 469 -16.13 -1.62 27.79
N THR A 470 -17.04 -0.65 27.92
CA THR A 470 -17.23 0.45 26.96
C THR A 470 -16.69 1.78 27.49
N GLU A 471 -16.36 1.82 28.78
CA GLU A 471 -15.69 2.91 29.47
C GLU A 471 -14.59 2.34 30.36
N ILE A 472 -13.49 3.08 30.48
CA ILE A 472 -12.38 2.77 31.38
C ILE A 472 -12.23 3.87 32.44
N ARG A 473 -11.83 3.50 33.66
CA ARG A 473 -11.77 4.42 34.79
C ARG A 473 -10.38 4.47 35.42
N ALA A 474 -9.94 5.67 35.80
CA ALA A 474 -8.66 5.84 36.47
C ALA A 474 -8.61 5.05 37.79
N ALA A 475 -9.75 4.95 38.48
CA ALA A 475 -9.88 4.20 39.74
C ALA A 475 -9.70 2.69 39.60
N ASP A 476 -9.80 2.14 38.38
CA ASP A 476 -9.60 0.71 38.13
C ASP A 476 -8.12 0.36 37.90
N LEU A 477 -7.28 1.35 37.56
CA LEU A 477 -5.86 1.18 37.28
C LEU A 477 -5.03 1.38 38.54
N THR A 478 -5.05 0.38 39.42
CA THR A 478 -4.29 0.38 40.68
C THR A 478 -3.04 -0.52 40.59
N LEU A 479 -1.91 -0.08 41.14
CA LEU A 479 -0.60 -0.77 41.02
C LEU A 479 -0.63 -2.19 41.59
N ASP A 480 -1.47 -2.48 42.60
CA ASP A 480 -1.60 -3.81 43.21
C ASP A 480 -2.14 -4.88 42.26
N LYS A 481 -2.78 -4.47 41.15
CA LYS A 481 -3.18 -5.38 40.08
C LYS A 481 -2.02 -5.81 39.18
N PHE A 482 -0.89 -5.10 39.21
CA PHE A 482 0.25 -5.32 38.32
C PHE A 482 1.54 -5.69 39.04
N ILE A 483 1.73 -5.20 40.27
CA ILE A 483 2.97 -5.35 41.04
C ILE A 483 2.66 -6.11 42.33
N ASP A 484 3.55 -7.02 42.71
CA ASP A 484 3.38 -7.85 43.90
C ASP A 484 3.41 -7.02 45.20
N GLU A 485 2.69 -7.51 46.20
CA GLU A 485 2.51 -6.86 47.50
C GLU A 485 3.85 -6.58 48.22
N ALA A 486 4.83 -7.48 48.08
CA ALA A 486 6.13 -7.33 48.76
C ALA A 486 6.92 -6.15 48.19
N THR A 487 6.93 -6.00 46.86
CA THR A 487 7.55 -4.85 46.19
C THR A 487 6.88 -3.53 46.59
N LEU A 488 5.54 -3.46 46.53
CA LEU A 488 4.79 -2.25 46.90
C LEU A 488 4.95 -1.87 48.37
N HIS A 489 5.01 -2.85 49.27
CA HIS A 489 5.22 -2.60 50.70
C HIS A 489 6.62 -2.04 50.99
N ALA A 490 7.65 -2.52 50.28
CA ALA A 490 9.02 -2.06 50.47
C ALA A 490 9.29 -0.68 49.87
N ALA A 491 8.63 -0.35 48.75
CA ALA A 491 8.92 0.82 47.91
C ALA A 491 9.05 2.16 48.66
N PRO A 492 8.15 2.55 49.58
CA PRO A 492 8.22 3.86 50.25
C PRO A 492 9.46 4.04 51.14
N SER A 493 10.15 2.95 51.49
CA SER A 493 11.34 2.97 52.36
C SER A 493 12.66 2.91 51.61
N LEU A 494 12.62 2.79 50.28
CA LEU A 494 13.82 2.64 49.45
C LEU A 494 14.61 3.94 49.31
N PRO A 495 15.94 3.87 49.18
CA PRO A 495 16.74 5.04 48.85
C PRO A 495 16.39 5.55 47.44
N LYS A 496 16.41 6.87 47.25
CA LYS A 496 16.28 7.48 45.92
C LYS A 496 17.63 7.53 45.21
N ALA A 497 17.64 7.27 43.91
CA ALA A 497 18.78 7.60 43.06
C ALA A 497 18.96 9.12 43.04
N VAL A 498 20.19 9.61 43.29
CA VAL A 498 20.52 11.03 43.39
C VAL A 498 21.79 11.33 42.63
N GLY A 499 21.90 12.56 42.12
CA GLY A 499 23.08 13.05 41.41
C GLY A 499 23.00 12.88 39.89
N ILE A 500 24.16 12.99 39.23
CA ILE A 500 24.27 12.85 37.78
C ILE A 500 24.13 11.36 37.44
N PRO A 501 23.23 10.98 36.52
CA PRO A 501 23.00 9.57 36.20
C PRO A 501 24.22 8.96 35.51
N HIS A 502 24.69 7.82 36.03
CA HIS A 502 25.78 7.06 35.41
C HIS A 502 25.25 5.88 34.60
N THR A 503 24.13 5.29 35.00
CA THR A 503 23.48 4.21 34.24
C THR A 503 22.05 4.60 33.89
N VAL A 504 21.73 4.67 32.61
CA VAL A 504 20.40 5.02 32.10
C VAL A 504 19.79 3.82 31.40
N LEU A 505 18.56 3.48 31.74
CA LEU A 505 17.78 2.49 30.99
C LEU A 505 16.90 3.21 29.99
N LEU A 506 17.00 2.84 28.72
CA LEU A 506 16.14 3.30 27.63
C LEU A 506 15.36 2.14 27.03
N THR A 507 14.05 2.30 26.97
CA THR A 507 13.18 1.35 26.25
C THR A 507 12.81 1.90 24.87
N GLY A 508 12.47 1.05 23.91
CA GLY A 508 11.96 1.52 22.62
C GLY A 508 12.99 2.36 21.84
N SER A 509 14.27 2.13 22.10
CA SER A 509 15.39 2.86 21.49
C SER A 509 15.48 2.68 19.98
N ASN A 510 14.83 1.67 19.42
CA ASN A 510 14.73 1.43 17.97
C ASN A 510 13.45 2.03 17.34
N GLY A 511 12.63 2.73 18.12
CA GLY A 511 11.47 3.48 17.62
C GLY A 511 11.85 4.86 17.08
N TYR A 512 10.91 5.56 16.46
CA TYR A 512 11.19 6.82 15.76
C TYR A 512 11.81 7.90 16.65
N LEU A 513 11.18 8.28 17.77
CA LEU A 513 11.82 9.21 18.72
C LEU A 513 12.92 8.51 19.56
N GLY A 514 12.77 7.20 19.78
CA GLY A 514 13.63 6.43 20.67
C GLY A 514 15.09 6.40 20.26
N HIS A 515 15.40 6.36 18.96
CA HIS A 515 16.79 6.34 18.50
C HIS A 515 17.46 7.73 18.60
N TYR A 516 16.70 8.82 18.46
CA TYR A 516 17.21 10.17 18.80
C TYR A 516 17.50 10.30 20.29
N LEU A 517 16.62 9.79 21.15
CA LEU A 517 16.86 9.74 22.60
C LEU A 517 18.08 8.88 22.95
N ALA A 518 18.28 7.77 22.24
CA ALA A 518 19.46 6.92 22.43
C ALA A 518 20.73 7.70 22.08
N LEU A 519 20.76 8.41 20.95
CA LEU A 519 21.91 9.22 20.55
C LEU A 519 22.19 10.34 21.55
N GLU A 520 21.18 11.10 21.94
CA GLU A 520 21.30 12.21 22.90
C GLU A 520 21.81 11.73 24.27
N TRP A 521 21.31 10.58 24.76
CA TRP A 521 21.81 9.99 26.00
C TRP A 521 23.25 9.48 25.87
N LEU A 522 23.61 8.86 24.75
CA LEU A 522 24.99 8.43 24.49
C LEU A 522 25.96 9.62 24.50
N GLU A 523 25.59 10.75 23.91
CA GLU A 523 26.38 11.99 23.93
C GLU A 523 26.52 12.59 25.33
N ARG A 524 25.46 12.49 26.16
CA ARG A 524 25.51 12.91 27.57
C ARG A 524 26.41 12.01 28.40
N LEU A 525 26.30 10.70 28.21
CA LEU A 525 27.02 9.71 29.00
C LEU A 525 28.50 9.65 28.62
N ASP A 526 28.90 9.97 27.39
CA ASP A 526 30.31 10.13 26.99
C ASP A 526 31.01 11.24 27.81
N LYS A 527 30.28 12.28 28.24
CA LYS A 527 30.81 13.35 29.11
C LYS A 527 31.06 12.90 30.56
N THR A 528 30.42 11.82 31.00
CA THR A 528 30.43 11.34 32.39
C THR A 528 30.98 9.92 32.54
N ASP A 529 31.49 9.33 31.46
CA ASP A 529 31.88 7.92 31.38
C ASP A 529 30.76 6.97 31.86
N GLY A 530 29.52 7.29 31.48
CA GLY A 530 28.31 6.56 31.85
C GLY A 530 27.95 5.45 30.85
N LYS A 531 26.82 4.78 31.11
CA LYS A 531 26.32 3.66 30.31
C LYS A 531 24.83 3.79 30.01
N LEU A 532 24.47 3.63 28.75
CA LEU A 532 23.11 3.47 28.27
C LEU A 532 22.82 1.98 28.11
N ILE A 533 21.78 1.50 28.79
CA ILE A 533 21.24 0.16 28.63
C ILE A 533 19.97 0.27 27.79
N ALA A 534 19.93 -0.39 26.64
CA ALA A 534 18.79 -0.42 25.75
C ALA A 534 18.12 -1.79 25.75
N ILE A 535 16.80 -1.84 25.94
CA ILE A 535 16.02 -3.09 25.79
C ILE A 535 15.35 -3.07 24.42
N VAL A 536 15.71 -4.04 23.58
CA VAL A 536 15.20 -4.17 22.20
C VAL A 536 14.80 -5.61 21.94
N ARG A 537 13.68 -5.81 21.25
CA ARG A 537 13.20 -7.14 20.86
C ARG A 537 14.17 -7.81 19.90
N GLY A 538 14.62 -9.01 20.24
CA GLY A 538 15.48 -9.84 19.38
C GLY A 538 15.67 -11.22 19.97
N LYS A 539 16.09 -12.20 19.15
CA LYS A 539 16.36 -13.58 19.60
C LYS A 539 17.54 -13.65 20.59
N ASN A 540 18.44 -12.68 20.53
CA ASN A 540 19.60 -12.51 21.39
C ASN A 540 20.10 -11.06 21.32
N ALA A 541 21.08 -10.69 22.15
CA ALA A 541 21.62 -9.34 22.24
C ALA A 541 22.20 -8.82 20.91
N GLU A 542 22.82 -9.68 20.09
CA GLU A 542 23.37 -9.30 18.79
C GLU A 542 22.28 -8.93 17.80
N ALA A 543 21.20 -9.72 17.73
CA ALA A 543 20.04 -9.42 16.89
C ALA A 543 19.31 -8.15 17.35
N ALA A 544 19.21 -7.95 18.67
CA ALA A 544 18.65 -6.74 19.27
C ALA A 544 19.50 -5.50 18.96
N TYR A 545 20.84 -5.61 19.00
CA TYR A 545 21.76 -4.54 18.61
C TYR A 545 21.61 -4.18 17.14
N ARG A 546 21.59 -5.15 16.22
CA ARG A 546 21.42 -4.89 14.79
C ARG A 546 20.13 -4.14 14.50
N ARG A 547 19.03 -4.52 15.15
CA ARG A 547 17.75 -3.83 15.00
C ARG A 547 17.77 -2.38 15.49
N LEU A 548 18.57 -2.08 16.52
CA LEU A 548 18.80 -0.70 16.96
C LEU A 548 19.67 0.06 15.96
N GLU A 549 20.74 -0.56 15.47
CA GLU A 549 21.64 0.03 14.48
C GLU A 549 20.92 0.35 13.15
N GLU A 550 20.02 -0.52 12.70
CA GLU A 550 19.17 -0.31 11.51
C GLU A 550 18.35 0.99 11.58
N ALA A 551 17.98 1.47 12.77
CA ALA A 551 17.30 2.75 12.92
C ALA A 551 18.19 3.96 12.59
N PHE A 552 19.52 3.80 12.66
CA PHE A 552 20.50 4.82 12.29
C PHE A 552 21.04 4.66 10.86
N ASP A 553 20.95 3.47 10.27
CA ASP A 553 21.47 3.17 8.92
C ASP A 553 20.48 3.57 7.81
N THR A 554 20.17 4.87 7.74
CA THR A 554 19.25 5.46 6.74
C THR A 554 19.98 5.98 5.49
N GLY A 555 21.22 5.55 5.27
CA GLY A 555 22.10 6.06 4.20
C GLY A 555 22.91 7.31 4.58
N ASP A 556 22.73 7.87 5.79
CA ASP A 556 23.60 8.93 6.32
C ASP A 556 24.81 8.33 7.04
N THR A 557 25.93 8.25 6.31
CA THR A 557 27.18 7.68 6.84
C THR A 557 27.76 8.44 8.04
N GLN A 558 27.45 9.74 8.22
CA GLN A 558 27.94 10.51 9.35
C GLN A 558 27.17 10.15 10.62
N LEU A 559 25.84 10.04 10.53
CA LEU A 559 25.00 9.61 11.65
C LEU A 559 25.41 8.24 12.15
N LEU A 560 25.53 7.26 11.23
CA LEU A 560 25.88 5.89 11.60
C LEU A 560 27.28 5.79 12.23
N ALA A 561 28.26 6.52 11.70
CA ALA A 561 29.60 6.56 12.27
C ALA A 561 29.63 7.21 13.66
N HIS A 562 28.86 8.28 13.85
CA HIS A 562 28.74 8.98 15.13
C HIS A 562 28.09 8.08 16.19
N PHE A 563 26.97 7.45 15.86
CA PHE A 563 26.31 6.46 16.72
C PHE A 563 27.26 5.33 17.12
N ARG A 564 27.92 4.66 16.16
CA ARG A 564 28.87 3.56 16.43
C ARG A 564 29.99 3.98 17.38
N SER A 565 30.55 5.18 17.18
CA SER A 565 31.66 5.68 17.99
C SER A 565 31.31 5.85 19.48
N LEU A 566 30.06 6.19 19.78
CA LEU A 566 29.54 6.30 21.14
C LEU A 566 29.07 4.95 21.67
N ALA A 567 28.38 4.17 20.83
CA ALA A 567 27.83 2.87 21.19
C ALA A 567 28.91 1.87 21.62
N ASP A 568 30.06 1.85 20.96
CA ASP A 568 31.19 0.97 21.28
C ASP A 568 31.72 1.13 22.72
N LYS A 569 31.48 2.29 23.33
CA LYS A 569 31.95 2.62 24.69
C LYS A 569 30.83 2.61 25.71
N HIS A 570 29.66 3.14 25.34
CA HIS A 570 28.62 3.53 26.30
C HIS A 570 27.33 2.74 26.16
N LEU A 571 27.16 1.87 25.14
CA LEU A 571 25.91 1.14 24.92
C LEU A 571 26.00 -0.33 25.34
N GLU A 572 24.99 -0.80 26.06
CA GLU A 572 24.69 -2.22 26.24
C GLU A 572 23.27 -2.48 25.73
N VAL A 573 23.11 -3.45 24.83
CA VAL A 573 21.80 -3.85 24.31
C VAL A 573 21.41 -5.20 24.90
N LEU A 574 20.23 -5.25 25.51
CA LEU A 574 19.62 -6.45 26.06
C LEU A 574 18.45 -6.87 25.17
N ALA A 575 18.36 -8.18 24.89
CA ALA A 575 17.21 -8.77 24.24
C ALA A 575 16.10 -8.97 25.27
N GLY A 576 14.98 -8.26 25.08
CA GLY A 576 13.82 -8.35 25.98
C GLY A 576 12.60 -7.67 25.38
N ASP A 577 11.46 -7.86 26.04
CA ASP A 577 10.19 -7.21 25.72
C ASP A 577 9.63 -6.55 26.97
N ILE A 578 9.38 -5.26 26.89
CA ILE A 578 8.82 -4.48 28.00
C ILE A 578 7.48 -5.01 28.48
N GLY A 579 6.70 -5.65 27.61
CA GLY A 579 5.41 -6.21 28.01
C GLY A 579 5.58 -7.41 28.93
N ASP A 580 6.66 -8.17 28.78
CA ASP A 580 6.83 -9.44 29.47
C ASP A 580 7.28 -9.25 30.92
N PRO A 581 6.95 -10.20 31.82
CA PRO A 581 7.38 -10.13 33.21
C PRO A 581 8.89 -9.92 33.31
N ASN A 582 9.31 -8.98 34.16
CA ASN A 582 10.71 -8.62 34.34
C ASN A 582 11.39 -8.20 33.01
N LEU A 583 10.63 -7.59 32.09
CA LEU A 583 11.09 -7.11 30.78
C LEU A 583 11.58 -8.24 29.85
N GLY A 584 11.17 -9.48 30.12
CA GLY A 584 11.63 -10.68 29.40
C GLY A 584 13.07 -11.10 29.75
N LEU A 585 13.64 -10.57 30.82
CA LEU A 585 15.02 -10.83 31.24
C LEU A 585 15.10 -11.96 32.27
N ASP A 586 16.25 -12.62 32.35
CA ASP A 586 16.54 -13.55 33.43
C ASP A 586 16.68 -12.83 34.78
N ALA A 587 16.51 -13.58 35.87
CA ALA A 587 16.46 -13.01 37.22
C ALA A 587 17.74 -12.26 37.63
N ASP A 588 18.92 -12.75 37.22
CA ASP A 588 20.20 -12.13 37.58
C ASP A 588 20.38 -10.81 36.82
N THR A 589 20.06 -10.81 35.53
CA THR A 589 20.09 -9.59 34.70
C THR A 589 19.08 -8.57 35.21
N TRP A 590 17.84 -8.97 35.50
CA TRP A 590 16.82 -8.07 36.02
C TRP A 590 17.21 -7.44 37.36
N GLN A 591 17.73 -8.24 38.30
CA GLN A 591 18.19 -7.74 39.60
C GLN A 591 19.36 -6.76 39.44
N ARG A 592 20.30 -7.04 38.53
CA ARG A 592 21.39 -6.09 38.20
C ARG A 592 20.82 -4.75 37.72
N LEU A 593 19.80 -4.74 36.87
CA LEU A 593 19.17 -3.49 36.43
C LEU A 593 18.51 -2.77 37.61
N ALA A 594 17.82 -3.49 38.49
CA ALA A 594 17.20 -2.90 39.68
C ALA A 594 18.23 -2.22 40.60
N ASP A 595 19.42 -2.79 40.72
CA ASP A 595 20.48 -2.27 41.58
C ASP A 595 21.25 -1.10 40.95
N THR A 596 21.50 -1.16 39.64
CA THR A 596 22.47 -0.28 38.96
C THR A 596 21.84 0.90 38.23
N VAL A 597 20.67 0.75 37.60
CA VAL A 597 20.03 1.81 36.80
C VAL A 597 19.69 3.02 37.67
N ASP A 598 20.13 4.21 37.30
CA ASP A 598 19.89 5.44 38.05
C ASP A 598 18.63 6.17 37.56
N VAL A 599 18.39 6.17 36.25
CA VAL A 599 17.24 6.84 35.60
C VAL A 599 16.66 5.92 34.53
N ILE A 600 15.33 5.92 34.39
CA ILE A 600 14.63 5.18 33.35
C ILE A 600 13.96 6.16 32.39
N VAL A 601 14.13 5.92 31.09
CA VAL A 601 13.51 6.68 30.01
C VAL A 601 12.64 5.71 29.21
N HIS A 602 11.33 5.98 29.21
CA HIS A 602 10.31 5.08 28.68
C HIS A 602 9.55 5.66 27.46
N PRO A 603 10.17 5.69 26.26
CA PRO A 603 9.50 5.93 24.98
C PRO A 603 8.61 4.79 24.50
N ALA A 604 8.95 3.56 24.89
CA ALA A 604 8.43 2.39 24.24
C ALA A 604 6.90 2.35 24.26
N ALA A 605 6.32 2.17 23.07
CA ALA A 605 4.91 1.92 22.89
C ALA A 605 4.68 1.23 21.55
N LEU A 606 3.64 0.42 21.50
CA LEU A 606 3.00 0.06 20.25
C LEU A 606 2.11 1.24 19.83
N VAL A 607 2.51 1.93 18.76
CA VAL A 607 1.77 3.06 18.19
C VAL A 607 0.98 2.56 16.98
N ASN A 608 -0.33 2.38 17.16
CA ASN A 608 -1.24 2.06 16.08
C ASN A 608 -2.59 2.72 16.38
N HIS A 609 -3.03 3.61 15.50
CA HIS A 609 -4.24 4.42 15.72
C HIS A 609 -5.55 3.70 15.40
N VAL A 610 -5.47 2.49 14.83
CA VAL A 610 -6.62 1.65 14.45
C VAL A 610 -6.87 0.54 15.48
N LEU A 611 -5.85 0.10 16.20
CA LEU A 611 -5.99 -0.98 17.17
C LEU A 611 -6.82 -0.55 18.39
N PRO A 612 -7.72 -1.43 18.89
CA PRO A 612 -8.50 -1.14 20.08
C PRO A 612 -7.63 -1.13 21.35
N TYR A 613 -8.12 -0.49 22.40
CA TYR A 613 -7.41 -0.35 23.68
C TYR A 613 -6.92 -1.68 24.26
N SER A 614 -7.71 -2.77 24.16
CA SER A 614 -7.33 -4.08 24.71
C SER A 614 -6.03 -4.62 24.10
N GLN A 615 -5.86 -4.45 22.79
CA GLN A 615 -4.66 -4.87 22.04
C GLN A 615 -3.42 -4.05 22.41
N LEU A 616 -3.62 -2.80 22.84
CA LEU A 616 -2.55 -1.88 23.25
C LEU A 616 -2.27 -1.98 24.76
N PHE A 617 -3.15 -2.62 25.54
CA PHE A 617 -3.06 -2.72 26.99
C PHE A 617 -1.80 -3.46 27.45
N GLY A 618 -1.53 -4.63 26.90
CA GLY A 618 -0.32 -5.41 27.22
C GLY A 618 0.98 -4.62 26.97
N PRO A 619 1.28 -4.20 25.73
CA PRO A 619 2.55 -3.53 25.44
C PRO A 619 2.68 -2.15 26.09
N ASN A 620 1.60 -1.37 26.23
CA ASN A 620 1.71 0.02 26.69
C ASN A 620 1.39 0.19 28.18
N VAL A 621 0.40 -0.53 28.73
CA VAL A 621 -0.03 -0.40 30.14
C VAL A 621 0.74 -1.36 31.03
N VAL A 622 0.71 -2.67 30.74
CA VAL A 622 1.48 -3.66 31.51
C VAL A 622 2.98 -3.38 31.38
N GLY A 623 3.45 -2.98 30.19
CA GLY A 623 4.83 -2.55 30.00
C GLY A 623 5.23 -1.35 30.86
N THR A 624 4.34 -0.36 31.02
CA THR A 624 4.58 0.77 31.94
C THR A 624 4.62 0.27 33.40
N ALA A 625 3.77 -0.67 33.79
CA ALA A 625 3.77 -1.24 35.13
C ALA A 625 5.06 -2.01 35.46
N GLU A 626 5.62 -2.77 34.51
CA GLU A 626 6.93 -3.43 34.68
C GLU A 626 8.08 -2.42 34.84
N ILE A 627 7.98 -1.27 34.17
CA ILE A 627 8.91 -0.15 34.38
C ILE A 627 8.76 0.47 35.76
N VAL A 628 7.53 0.68 36.24
CA VAL A 628 7.28 1.12 37.62
C VAL A 628 7.85 0.11 38.61
N LYS A 629 7.63 -1.20 38.41
CA LYS A 629 8.19 -2.26 39.24
C LYS A 629 9.72 -2.16 39.33
N LEU A 630 10.41 -2.01 38.20
CA LEU A 630 11.87 -1.83 38.19
C LEU A 630 12.28 -0.54 38.90
N ALA A 631 11.55 0.55 38.67
CA ALA A 631 11.78 1.84 39.32
C ALA A 631 11.62 1.78 40.84
N LEU A 632 10.84 0.83 41.35
CA LEU A 632 10.53 0.61 42.77
C LEU A 632 11.22 -0.62 43.37
N THR A 633 12.19 -1.21 42.68
CA THR A 633 12.99 -2.32 43.21
C THR A 633 14.41 -1.85 43.57
N THR A 634 14.89 -2.21 44.77
CA THR A 634 16.19 -1.84 45.37
C THR A 634 16.38 -0.35 45.67
N LYS A 635 16.10 0.54 44.71
CA LYS A 635 16.18 2.00 44.83
C LYS A 635 15.11 2.66 43.95
N ILE A 636 14.58 3.79 44.38
CA ILE A 636 13.63 4.62 43.62
C ILE A 636 14.39 5.33 42.50
N LYS A 637 14.01 5.06 41.25
CA LYS A 637 14.66 5.60 40.04
C LYS A 637 13.72 6.61 39.37
N PRO A 638 14.13 7.86 39.09
CA PRO A 638 13.31 8.77 38.30
C PRO A 638 12.90 8.16 36.95
N VAL A 639 11.65 8.40 36.56
CA VAL A 639 11.08 7.90 35.29
C VAL A 639 10.74 9.08 34.39
N THR A 640 11.37 9.15 33.23
CA THR A 640 10.93 10.00 32.12
C THR A 640 10.01 9.19 31.23
N TYR A 641 8.74 9.57 31.15
CA TYR A 641 7.70 8.87 30.39
C TYR A 641 7.25 9.69 29.18
N LEU A 642 7.17 9.05 28.02
CA LEU A 642 6.65 9.69 26.81
C LEU A 642 5.20 9.30 26.63
N SER A 643 4.34 10.30 26.76
CA SER A 643 2.91 10.25 26.53
C SER A 643 2.57 10.96 25.21
N THR A 644 1.29 11.22 24.97
CA THR A 644 0.77 11.87 23.77
C THR A 644 -0.28 12.92 24.14
N VAL A 645 -0.41 13.97 23.34
CA VAL A 645 -1.51 14.94 23.50
C VAL A 645 -2.89 14.30 23.26
N ALA A 646 -2.98 13.11 22.67
CA ALA A 646 -4.24 12.38 22.54
C ALA A 646 -4.90 12.02 23.89
N VAL A 647 -4.18 12.13 25.02
CA VAL A 647 -4.79 12.04 26.36
C VAL A 647 -5.73 13.23 26.67
N ALA A 648 -5.58 14.36 25.96
CA ALA A 648 -6.49 15.50 26.02
C ALA A 648 -7.82 15.21 25.33
N ALA A 649 -7.89 14.19 24.46
CA ALA A 649 -9.15 13.79 23.85
C ALA A 649 -10.16 13.47 24.96
N TYR A 650 -11.38 13.99 24.81
CA TYR A 650 -12.48 13.90 25.79
C TYR A 650 -12.34 14.72 27.08
N VAL A 651 -11.34 15.60 27.19
CA VAL A 651 -11.25 16.60 28.27
C VAL A 651 -11.75 17.93 27.76
N ASP A 652 -12.40 18.73 28.62
CA ASP A 652 -12.76 20.10 28.29
C ASP A 652 -11.47 20.92 28.06
N PRO A 653 -11.25 21.49 26.85
CA PRO A 653 -10.04 22.24 26.53
C PRO A 653 -9.77 23.43 27.48
N SER A 654 -10.80 23.97 28.13
CA SER A 654 -10.64 25.06 29.11
C SER A 654 -10.05 24.61 30.45
N THR A 655 -10.02 23.30 30.70
CA THR A 655 -9.52 22.66 31.93
C THR A 655 -8.29 21.80 31.72
N PHE A 656 -7.91 21.55 30.47
CA PHE A 656 -6.73 20.77 30.14
C PHE A 656 -5.47 21.63 30.22
N ASP A 657 -4.57 21.28 31.13
CA ASP A 657 -3.28 21.95 31.32
C ASP A 657 -2.18 20.96 31.79
N GLU A 658 -0.96 21.49 31.89
CA GLU A 658 0.25 20.76 32.27
C GLU A 658 0.38 20.51 33.80
N GLU A 659 -0.53 21.04 34.62
CA GLU A 659 -0.45 20.96 36.09
C GLU A 659 -1.52 20.03 36.69
N SER A 660 -2.62 19.85 35.97
CA SER A 660 -3.78 19.09 36.42
C SER A 660 -3.51 17.59 36.51
N ASP A 661 -4.09 16.96 37.53
CA ASP A 661 -4.05 15.50 37.68
C ASP A 661 -4.98 14.84 36.65
N ILE A 662 -4.39 14.08 35.74
CA ILE A 662 -5.10 13.38 34.66
C ILE A 662 -6.18 12.42 35.18
N ARG A 663 -6.03 11.89 36.40
CA ARG A 663 -7.03 11.03 37.06
C ARG A 663 -8.29 11.80 37.47
N ALA A 664 -8.18 13.11 37.65
CA ALA A 664 -9.30 13.98 38.00
C ALA A 664 -9.95 14.60 36.75
N ILE A 665 -9.14 15.19 35.85
CA ILE A 665 -9.66 15.86 34.65
C ILE A 665 -10.11 14.88 33.55
N SER A 666 -9.60 13.64 33.58
CA SER A 666 -9.96 12.56 32.65
C SER A 666 -10.23 11.27 33.44
N ALA A 667 -11.06 11.33 34.49
CA ALA A 667 -11.34 10.20 35.37
C ALA A 667 -11.97 8.98 34.67
N VAL A 668 -12.73 9.23 33.61
CA VAL A 668 -13.48 8.25 32.84
C VAL A 668 -13.27 8.52 31.36
N ARG A 669 -12.99 7.50 30.57
CA ARG A 669 -12.80 7.62 29.11
C ARG A 669 -13.63 6.58 28.37
N PRO A 670 -14.25 6.94 27.24
CA PRO A 670 -14.92 5.97 26.39
C PRO A 670 -13.89 5.09 25.65
N VAL A 671 -14.26 3.84 25.41
CA VAL A 671 -13.60 2.96 24.44
C VAL A 671 -14.51 2.91 23.21
N ASP A 672 -14.18 3.73 22.21
CA ASP A 672 -14.97 3.93 21.00
C ASP A 672 -14.12 3.79 19.72
N GLU A 673 -14.76 3.98 18.57
CA GLU A 673 -14.13 3.85 17.25
C GLU A 673 -13.45 5.15 16.77
N LEU A 674 -13.30 6.16 17.63
CA LEU A 674 -12.62 7.39 17.26
C LEU A 674 -11.15 7.09 16.92
N TYR A 675 -10.62 7.76 15.91
CA TYR A 675 -9.22 7.61 15.49
C TYR A 675 -8.28 7.79 16.70
N ALA A 676 -7.33 6.86 16.85
CA ALA A 676 -6.36 6.84 17.93
C ALA A 676 -6.94 6.68 19.36
N ASN A 677 -8.23 6.38 19.54
CA ASN A 677 -8.85 6.19 20.87
C ASN A 677 -8.08 5.16 21.71
N GLY A 678 -7.83 3.97 21.15
CA GLY A 678 -7.10 2.89 21.84
C GLY A 678 -5.69 3.31 22.28
N TYR A 679 -4.96 4.01 21.41
CA TYR A 679 -3.61 4.50 21.70
C TYR A 679 -3.62 5.58 22.79
N GLY A 680 -4.48 6.60 22.66
CA GLY A 680 -4.66 7.64 23.67
C GLY A 680 -5.04 7.07 25.03
N ASN A 681 -5.98 6.11 25.07
CA ASN A 681 -6.38 5.41 26.29
C ASN A 681 -5.22 4.63 26.93
N SER A 682 -4.36 3.99 26.12
CA SER A 682 -3.20 3.26 26.63
C SER A 682 -2.12 4.16 27.25
N LYS A 683 -1.90 5.34 26.67
CA LYS A 683 -0.96 6.34 27.21
C LYS A 683 -1.52 7.05 28.44
N TRP A 684 -2.81 7.36 28.44
CA TRP A 684 -3.52 7.85 29.63
C TRP A 684 -3.40 6.86 30.80
N ALA A 685 -3.59 5.55 30.55
CA ALA A 685 -3.45 4.54 31.59
C ALA A 685 -2.03 4.47 32.18
N GLY A 686 -1.00 4.66 31.35
CA GLY A 686 0.38 4.80 31.82
C GLY A 686 0.59 6.01 32.73
N GLU A 687 0.03 7.18 32.38
CA GLU A 687 0.07 8.36 33.24
C GLU A 687 -0.63 8.13 34.59
N VAL A 688 -1.77 7.42 34.59
CA VAL A 688 -2.53 7.06 35.81
C VAL A 688 -1.67 6.20 36.75
N LEU A 689 -1.04 5.14 36.23
CA LEU A 689 -0.17 4.26 37.03
C LEU A 689 1.05 4.99 37.59
N LEU A 690 1.66 5.88 36.80
CA LEU A 690 2.79 6.69 37.25
C LEU A 690 2.39 7.71 38.32
N ARG A 691 1.18 8.29 38.22
CA ARG A 691 0.64 9.19 39.27
C ARG A 691 0.45 8.43 40.57
N GLU A 692 -0.12 7.24 40.51
CA GLU A 692 -0.30 6.40 41.69
C GLU A 692 1.05 5.98 42.30
N ALA A 693 2.05 5.62 41.48
CA ALA A 693 3.41 5.34 41.95
C ALA A 693 4.00 6.54 42.68
N HIS A 694 3.85 7.75 42.13
CA HIS A 694 4.29 8.97 42.80
C HIS A 694 3.60 9.16 44.16
N ASP A 695 2.27 9.02 44.23
CA ASP A 695 1.54 9.20 45.48
C ASP A 695 1.91 8.16 46.56
N LEU A 696 2.09 6.90 46.16
CA LEU A 696 2.33 5.79 47.09
C LEU A 696 3.76 5.80 47.65
N CYS A 697 4.76 6.15 46.84
CA CYS A 697 6.16 5.98 47.23
C CYS A 697 7.09 7.15 46.87
N GLY A 698 6.55 8.26 46.34
CA GLY A 698 7.33 9.45 46.00
C GLY A 698 8.26 9.26 44.80
N LEU A 699 7.87 8.40 43.85
CA LEU A 699 8.56 8.18 42.57
C LEU A 699 8.62 9.49 41.77
N PRO A 700 9.81 10.02 41.42
CA PRO A 700 9.92 11.19 40.56
C PRO A 700 9.53 10.83 39.13
N VAL A 701 8.64 11.61 38.51
CA VAL A 701 8.13 11.31 37.16
C VAL A 701 8.07 12.59 36.33
N ALA A 702 8.69 12.56 35.16
CA ALA A 702 8.53 13.57 34.12
C ALA A 702 7.73 12.99 32.95
N VAL A 703 6.54 13.50 32.69
CA VAL A 703 5.70 13.08 31.56
C VAL A 703 5.82 14.09 30.43
N PHE A 704 6.15 13.62 29.23
CA PHE A 704 6.23 14.44 28.02
C PHE A 704 5.13 14.01 27.05
N ARG A 705 4.09 14.83 26.89
CA ARG A 705 2.97 14.58 25.95
C ARG A 705 3.32 15.16 24.59
N SER A 706 3.75 14.32 23.67
CA SER A 706 4.13 14.77 22.32
C SER A 706 2.94 14.75 21.35
N ASP A 707 2.94 15.68 20.40
CA ASP A 707 2.10 15.64 19.20
C ASP A 707 2.89 15.13 17.99
N MET A 708 2.93 15.89 16.89
CA MET A 708 3.66 15.50 15.68
C MET A 708 5.18 15.67 15.87
N ILE A 709 5.91 14.57 15.76
CA ILE A 709 7.38 14.55 15.80
C ILE A 709 7.88 14.51 14.36
N LEU A 710 8.55 15.59 13.95
CA LEU A 710 9.08 15.77 12.60
C LEU A 710 10.49 15.20 12.46
N ALA A 711 10.98 15.18 11.21
CA ALA A 711 12.30 14.71 10.84
C ALA A 711 13.42 15.40 11.63
N HIS A 712 14.51 14.66 11.84
CA HIS A 712 15.74 15.22 12.37
C HIS A 712 16.17 16.41 11.50
N SER A 713 16.44 17.56 12.12
CA SER A 713 16.76 18.79 11.37
C SER A 713 18.06 18.71 10.55
N ARG A 714 19.07 18.02 11.10
CA ARG A 714 20.42 17.86 10.53
C ARG A 714 20.64 16.63 9.64
N TYR A 715 20.37 15.42 10.11
CA TYR A 715 20.77 14.17 9.41
C TYR A 715 19.76 13.74 8.34
N THR A 716 20.23 13.25 7.21
CA THR A 716 19.39 12.87 6.05
C THR A 716 18.76 11.48 6.19
N GLY A 717 17.67 11.23 5.47
CA GLY A 717 16.93 9.95 5.48
C GLY A 717 16.18 9.65 6.78
N GLN A 718 16.07 10.64 7.67
CA GLN A 718 15.53 10.51 9.03
C GLN A 718 14.02 10.82 9.08
N LEU A 719 13.26 10.11 8.25
CA LEU A 719 11.82 10.28 8.07
C LEU A 719 11.02 9.17 8.76
N ASN A 720 9.88 9.51 9.37
CA ASN A 720 8.91 8.52 9.80
C ASN A 720 7.93 8.22 8.65
N VAL A 721 8.38 7.48 7.63
CA VAL A 721 7.60 7.25 6.39
C VAL A 721 6.11 6.88 6.61
N PRO A 722 5.73 6.07 7.63
CA PRO A 722 4.33 5.77 7.90
C PRO A 722 3.49 6.92 8.47
N ASP A 723 4.08 8.02 8.95
CA ASP A 723 3.37 9.13 9.59
C ASP A 723 2.57 10.00 8.61
N GLN A 724 1.53 10.67 9.11
CA GLN A 724 0.61 11.46 8.30
C GLN A 724 1.29 12.61 7.55
N PHE A 725 2.24 13.31 8.17
CA PHE A 725 2.96 14.43 7.59
C PHE A 725 3.89 13.99 6.47
N THR A 726 4.71 12.96 6.70
CA THR A 726 5.60 12.42 5.64
C THR A 726 4.79 11.92 4.44
N ARG A 727 3.70 11.20 4.69
CA ARG A 727 2.76 10.73 3.65
C ARG A 727 2.15 11.88 2.87
N LEU A 728 1.77 12.97 3.54
CA LEU A 728 1.21 14.16 2.90
C LEU A 728 2.24 14.83 1.99
N ILE A 729 3.46 15.10 2.48
CA ILE A 729 4.52 15.71 1.66
C ILE A 729 4.85 14.85 0.44
N LEU A 730 4.98 13.53 0.62
CA LEU A 730 5.15 12.59 -0.48
C LEU A 730 4.03 12.72 -1.51
N SER A 731 2.77 12.65 -1.06
CA SER A 731 1.61 12.69 -1.95
C SER A 731 1.49 14.03 -2.70
N LEU A 732 1.78 15.16 -2.06
CA LEU A 732 1.71 16.48 -2.71
C LEU A 732 2.76 16.60 -3.82
N ILE A 733 3.97 16.10 -3.59
CA ILE A 733 5.04 16.15 -4.59
C ILE A 733 4.78 15.12 -5.70
N ALA A 734 4.43 13.88 -5.35
CA ALA A 734 4.23 12.79 -6.30
C ALA A 734 3.03 13.03 -7.23
N THR A 735 1.93 13.61 -6.71
CA THR A 735 0.76 13.98 -7.53
C THR A 735 0.93 15.31 -8.25
N GLY A 736 1.85 16.16 -7.80
CA GLY A 736 2.07 17.50 -8.34
C GLY A 736 0.90 18.46 -8.13
N ILE A 737 -0.02 18.20 -7.21
CA ILE A 737 -1.17 19.07 -6.93
C ILE A 737 -1.40 19.30 -5.43
N ALA A 738 -1.81 20.52 -5.09
CA ALA A 738 -2.14 20.96 -3.73
C ALA A 738 -3.41 21.82 -3.74
N PRO A 739 -4.15 21.95 -2.62
CA PRO A 739 -5.31 22.84 -2.59
C PRO A 739 -4.86 24.30 -2.59
N GLY A 740 -5.77 25.21 -2.94
CA GLY A 740 -5.57 26.65 -2.78
C GLY A 740 -5.25 27.03 -1.33
N SER A 741 -5.92 26.37 -0.38
CA SER A 741 -5.61 26.36 1.05
C SER A 741 -6.05 25.03 1.69
N PHE A 742 -5.31 24.54 2.68
CA PHE A 742 -5.77 23.42 3.53
C PHE A 742 -6.90 23.81 4.50
N TYR A 743 -7.16 25.11 4.65
CA TYR A 743 -8.05 25.65 5.66
C TYR A 743 -9.28 26.34 5.06
N GLN A 744 -10.35 26.42 5.85
CA GLN A 744 -11.58 27.07 5.43
C GLN A 744 -11.36 28.54 5.09
N ALA A 745 -11.79 28.94 3.89
CA ALA A 745 -11.59 30.30 3.38
C ALA A 745 -12.31 31.35 4.24
N GLN A 746 -11.66 32.50 4.45
CA GLN A 746 -12.30 33.65 5.07
C GLN A 746 -13.18 34.40 4.07
N ALA A 747 -14.14 35.19 4.59
CA ALA A 747 -15.03 36.02 3.77
C ALA A 747 -14.30 37.03 2.85
N THR A 748 -13.02 37.29 3.12
CA THR A 748 -12.15 38.21 2.38
C THR A 748 -11.48 37.58 1.16
N GLY A 749 -11.50 36.24 1.03
CA GLY A 749 -10.81 35.49 -0.03
C GLY A 749 -9.31 35.30 0.19
N GLU A 750 -8.74 35.83 1.29
CA GLU A 750 -7.36 35.59 1.69
C GLU A 750 -7.25 34.28 2.49
N ARG A 751 -6.06 33.65 2.46
CA ARG A 751 -5.77 32.47 3.29
C ARG A 751 -5.83 32.88 4.77
N PRO A 752 -6.57 32.16 5.62
CA PRO A 752 -6.57 32.45 7.04
C PRO A 752 -5.18 32.22 7.65
N PRO A 753 -4.79 32.98 8.69
CA PRO A 753 -3.61 32.62 9.48
C PRO A 753 -3.87 31.28 10.17
N ALA A 754 -2.97 30.33 9.96
CA ALA A 754 -3.02 29.01 10.56
C ALA A 754 -1.62 28.60 11.03
N HIS A 755 -1.57 27.71 12.00
CA HIS A 755 -0.34 27.13 12.55
C HIS A 755 -0.37 25.61 12.36
N TYR A 756 0.77 25.02 12.01
CA TYR A 756 0.94 23.58 12.00
C TYR A 756 1.78 23.16 13.23
N ASP A 757 1.15 22.40 14.12
CA ASP A 757 1.80 21.90 15.32
C ASP A 757 2.74 20.74 14.98
N GLY A 758 3.99 20.87 15.40
CA GLY A 758 5.02 19.87 15.16
C GLY A 758 6.39 20.33 15.63
N LEU A 759 7.19 19.39 16.11
CA LEU A 759 8.52 19.65 16.64
C LEU A 759 9.58 18.76 15.96
N PRO A 760 10.75 19.30 15.57
CA PRO A 760 11.86 18.50 15.06
C PRO A 760 12.29 17.42 16.06
N GLY A 761 12.51 16.19 15.59
CA GLY A 761 12.83 15.05 16.45
C GLY A 761 14.08 15.23 17.31
N ASP A 762 15.08 15.96 16.80
CA ASP A 762 16.31 16.30 17.52
C ASP A 762 16.07 17.28 18.68
N PHE A 763 15.31 18.34 18.43
CA PHE A 763 14.90 19.27 19.50
C PHE A 763 14.07 18.55 20.56
N THR A 764 13.11 17.72 20.15
CA THR A 764 12.26 16.94 21.07
C THR A 764 13.10 16.00 21.95
N ALA A 765 14.11 15.33 21.38
CA ALA A 765 15.01 14.48 22.14
C ALA A 765 15.87 15.28 23.14
N GLU A 766 16.44 16.41 22.73
CA GLU A 766 17.21 17.31 23.61
C GLU A 766 16.34 17.84 24.77
N ALA A 767 15.12 18.26 24.47
CA ALA A 767 14.16 18.77 25.45
C ALA A 767 13.82 17.71 26.51
N ILE A 768 13.44 16.51 26.08
CA ILE A 768 13.06 15.41 26.96
C ILE A 768 14.22 15.00 27.87
N THR A 769 15.41 14.78 27.30
CA THR A 769 16.57 14.32 28.08
C THR A 769 17.09 15.38 29.03
N THR A 770 16.96 16.67 28.71
CA THR A 770 17.34 17.77 29.60
C THR A 770 16.34 17.94 30.72
N LEU A 771 15.08 18.19 30.39
CA LEU A 771 14.05 18.50 31.36
C LEU A 771 13.71 17.29 32.25
N GLY A 772 13.75 16.07 31.69
CA GLY A 772 13.49 14.85 32.45
C GLY A 772 14.45 14.63 33.61
N THR A 773 15.72 15.04 33.45
CA THR A 773 16.72 14.95 34.52
C THR A 773 16.60 16.02 35.61
N GLN A 774 15.81 17.07 35.37
CA GLN A 774 15.57 18.15 36.34
C GLN A 774 14.46 17.80 37.34
N VAL A 775 13.65 16.77 37.05
CA VAL A 775 12.57 16.30 37.92
C VAL A 775 13.12 15.31 38.94
N ILE A 776 13.35 15.79 40.17
CA ILE A 776 14.07 15.03 41.22
C ILE A 776 13.14 14.46 42.29
N ASP A 777 12.10 15.18 42.69
CA ASP A 777 11.19 14.80 43.78
C ASP A 777 9.71 15.08 43.51
N SER A 778 9.39 15.59 42.32
CA SER A 778 8.05 15.96 41.87
C SER A 778 7.51 15.01 40.80
N TYR A 779 6.22 15.15 40.52
CA TYR A 779 5.61 14.68 39.28
C TYR A 779 5.32 15.89 38.41
N GLU A 780 5.88 15.92 37.21
CA GLU A 780 5.75 17.04 36.27
C GLU A 780 5.28 16.55 34.92
N THR A 781 4.38 17.32 34.30
CA THR A 781 3.91 17.07 32.95
C THR A 781 4.31 18.22 32.06
N TYR A 782 4.72 17.91 30.83
CA TYR A 782 5.14 18.85 29.80
C TYR A 782 4.40 18.52 28.50
N ASP A 783 3.63 19.47 27.98
CA ASP A 783 2.99 19.33 26.69
C ASP A 783 3.99 19.75 25.60
N CYS A 784 4.59 18.75 24.95
CA CYS A 784 5.65 18.93 23.93
C CYS A 784 5.04 19.26 22.58
N VAL A 785 4.47 20.45 22.49
CA VAL A 785 3.86 21.00 21.28
C VAL A 785 4.53 22.30 20.88
N ASN A 786 4.25 22.74 19.67
CA ASN A 786 4.67 24.04 19.17
C ASN A 786 3.62 25.11 19.54
N PRO A 787 3.89 26.03 20.48
CA PRO A 787 2.89 26.99 20.95
C PRO A 787 2.82 28.26 20.09
N HIS A 788 3.58 28.34 18.99
CA HIS A 788 3.73 29.57 18.23
C HIS A 788 2.43 29.99 17.54
N ALA A 789 2.25 31.31 17.40
CA ALA A 789 1.17 31.93 16.63
C ALA A 789 1.76 32.66 15.40
N ASP A 790 2.64 31.97 14.68
CA ASP A 790 3.53 32.52 13.65
C ASP A 790 2.94 32.51 12.23
N GLY A 791 1.76 31.92 12.05
CA GLY A 791 1.13 31.77 10.74
C GLY A 791 1.85 30.79 9.81
N ILE A 792 2.69 29.90 10.35
CA ILE A 792 3.38 28.86 9.59
C ILE A 792 2.52 27.60 9.56
N SER A 793 2.02 27.25 8.38
CA SER A 793 1.03 26.20 8.16
C SER A 793 1.37 25.28 6.98
N LEU A 794 0.52 24.28 6.71
CA LEU A 794 0.61 23.45 5.51
C LEU A 794 0.61 24.26 4.21
N ASP A 795 -0.05 25.42 4.18
CA ASP A 795 -0.04 26.30 3.01
C ASP A 795 1.36 26.87 2.76
N ASN A 796 2.07 27.29 3.82
CA ASN A 796 3.44 27.77 3.72
C ASN A 796 4.39 26.65 3.26
N PHE A 797 4.17 25.42 3.71
CA PHE A 797 4.99 24.27 3.31
C PHE A 797 4.90 24.00 1.82
N VAL A 798 3.69 24.04 1.25
CA VAL A 798 3.50 23.92 -0.20
C VAL A 798 4.18 25.07 -0.95
N ASP A 799 4.07 26.31 -0.47
CA ASP A 799 4.75 27.45 -1.09
C ASP A 799 6.28 27.27 -1.07
N TRP A 800 6.85 26.80 0.04
CA TRP A 800 8.28 26.53 0.16
C TRP A 800 8.77 25.41 -0.75
N LEU A 801 7.96 24.37 -0.97
CA LEU A 801 8.25 23.29 -1.93
C LEU A 801 8.23 23.81 -3.37
N ILE A 802 7.21 24.59 -3.74
CA ILE A 802 7.11 25.23 -5.07
C ILE A 802 8.32 26.13 -5.32
N GLU A 803 8.65 27.00 -4.37
CA GLU A 803 9.82 27.88 -4.47
C GLU A 803 11.16 27.12 -4.49
N ALA A 804 11.21 25.90 -3.97
CA ALA A 804 12.38 25.02 -4.05
C ALA A 804 12.50 24.28 -5.39
N GLY A 805 11.49 24.40 -6.27
CA GLY A 805 11.50 23.83 -7.62
C GLY A 805 10.65 22.58 -7.81
N TYR A 806 9.90 22.14 -6.79
CA TYR A 806 8.99 21.00 -6.91
C TYR A 806 7.75 21.38 -7.74
N PRO A 807 7.34 20.57 -8.74
CA PRO A 807 6.31 20.94 -9.71
C PRO A 807 4.88 20.76 -9.16
N ILE A 808 4.51 21.55 -8.14
CA ILE A 808 3.19 21.48 -7.50
C ILE A 808 2.29 22.61 -8.03
N ALA A 809 1.13 22.24 -8.57
CA ALA A 809 0.08 23.17 -9.00
C ALA A 809 -1.01 23.31 -7.93
N ARG A 810 -1.42 24.55 -7.63
CA ARG A 810 -2.54 24.80 -6.71
C ARG A 810 -3.89 24.76 -7.43
N ILE A 811 -4.87 24.14 -6.77
CA ILE A 811 -6.26 24.05 -7.24
C ILE A 811 -7.15 24.80 -6.22
N ASP A 812 -7.72 25.93 -6.64
CA ASP A 812 -8.43 26.85 -5.75
C ASP A 812 -9.66 26.22 -5.06
N ASN A 813 -10.40 25.37 -5.78
CA ASN A 813 -11.56 24.69 -5.22
C ASN A 813 -11.12 23.43 -4.46
N TYR A 814 -11.31 23.41 -3.13
CA TYR A 814 -10.89 22.30 -2.27
C TYR A 814 -11.53 20.96 -2.66
N ALA A 815 -12.83 20.92 -2.95
CA ALA A 815 -13.51 19.68 -3.34
C ALA A 815 -12.97 19.15 -4.68
N GLN A 816 -12.70 20.05 -5.63
CA GLN A 816 -12.07 19.68 -6.91
C GLN A 816 -10.64 19.18 -6.71
N TRP A 817 -9.86 19.83 -5.84
CA TRP A 817 -8.54 19.35 -5.45
C TRP A 817 -8.65 17.95 -4.87
N PHE A 818 -9.52 17.73 -3.88
CA PHE A 818 -9.66 16.45 -3.19
C PHE A 818 -10.01 15.33 -4.15
N THR A 819 -10.99 15.53 -5.05
CA THR A 819 -11.32 14.53 -6.08
C THR A 819 -10.12 14.22 -6.97
N ARG A 820 -9.39 15.23 -7.43
CA ARG A 820 -8.20 15.02 -8.28
C ARG A 820 -7.06 14.36 -7.51
N PHE A 821 -6.90 14.70 -6.24
CA PHE A 821 -5.86 14.20 -5.36
C PHE A 821 -6.09 12.73 -4.98
N ASP A 822 -7.33 12.35 -4.62
CA ASP A 822 -7.73 10.95 -4.39
C ASP A 822 -7.40 10.10 -5.61
N THR A 823 -7.86 10.54 -6.77
CA THR A 823 -7.63 9.85 -8.03
C THR A 823 -6.15 9.77 -8.40
N ALA A 824 -5.40 10.86 -8.28
CA ALA A 824 -3.97 10.90 -8.58
C ALA A 824 -3.16 9.99 -7.63
N ILE A 825 -3.49 9.99 -6.34
CA ILE A 825 -2.86 9.11 -5.34
C ILE A 825 -3.08 7.63 -5.69
N ARG A 826 -4.32 7.26 -6.06
CA ARG A 826 -4.65 5.87 -6.46
C ARG A 826 -3.93 5.45 -7.74
N GLY A 827 -3.63 6.39 -8.62
CA GLY A 827 -2.86 6.17 -9.85
C GLY A 827 -1.34 6.21 -9.68
N LEU A 828 -0.82 6.44 -8.46
CA LEU A 828 0.63 6.44 -8.22
C LEU A 828 1.23 5.03 -8.43
N PRO A 829 2.51 4.93 -8.87
CA PRO A 829 3.26 3.68 -8.84
C PRO A 829 3.19 3.01 -7.47
N GLU A 830 3.15 1.68 -7.45
CA GLU A 830 2.85 0.89 -6.25
C GLU A 830 3.69 1.29 -5.03
N LYS A 831 5.02 1.45 -5.23
CA LYS A 831 5.94 1.89 -4.17
C LYS A 831 5.52 3.25 -3.58
N GLN A 832 5.15 4.22 -4.42
CA GLN A 832 4.73 5.55 -3.96
C GLN A 832 3.35 5.49 -3.30
N LYS A 833 2.42 4.73 -3.88
CA LYS A 833 1.05 4.54 -3.39
C LYS A 833 1.03 3.92 -1.99
N GLN A 834 1.83 2.89 -1.72
CA GLN A 834 1.94 2.26 -0.39
C GLN A 834 2.39 3.24 0.70
N HIS A 835 3.28 4.16 0.35
CA HIS A 835 3.80 5.20 1.24
C HIS A 835 3.04 6.53 1.15
N SER A 836 1.98 6.61 0.35
CA SER A 836 1.18 7.82 0.14
C SER A 836 0.18 8.07 1.28
N LEU A 837 -0.53 9.20 1.21
CA LEU A 837 -1.62 9.55 2.12
C LEU A 837 -2.88 8.69 1.93
N LEU A 838 -2.93 7.76 0.98
CA LEU A 838 -4.13 6.98 0.65
C LEU A 838 -4.87 6.39 1.88
N PRO A 839 -4.18 5.76 2.87
CA PRO A 839 -4.87 5.18 4.03
C PRO A 839 -5.50 6.23 4.97
N LEU A 840 -5.03 7.48 4.90
CA LEU A 840 -5.44 8.60 5.76
C LEU A 840 -6.18 9.70 4.98
N LEU A 841 -6.51 9.43 3.72
CA LEU A 841 -7.02 10.45 2.79
C LEU A 841 -8.34 11.06 3.26
N HIS A 842 -9.19 10.25 3.92
CA HIS A 842 -10.46 10.72 4.48
C HIS A 842 -10.30 11.91 5.45
N ALA A 843 -9.14 12.05 6.10
CA ALA A 843 -8.87 13.14 7.04
C ALA A 843 -8.78 14.51 6.32
N PHE A 844 -8.62 14.51 5.01
CA PHE A 844 -8.50 15.70 4.16
C PHE A 844 -9.68 15.84 3.19
N GLU A 845 -10.81 15.16 3.43
CA GLU A 845 -12.02 15.29 2.60
C GLU A 845 -12.63 16.70 2.69
N GLN A 846 -12.47 17.36 3.84
CA GLN A 846 -12.95 18.70 4.10
C GLN A 846 -11.81 19.60 4.59
N PRO A 847 -11.82 20.90 4.25
CA PRO A 847 -10.83 21.84 4.75
C PRO A 847 -10.94 21.99 6.27
N SER A 848 -9.80 22.00 6.95
CA SER A 848 -9.73 22.17 8.39
C SER A 848 -10.10 23.59 8.83
N ALA A 849 -10.50 23.75 10.08
CA ALA A 849 -10.61 25.09 10.68
C ALA A 849 -9.21 25.71 10.80
N ALA A 850 -9.10 27.03 10.58
CA ALA A 850 -7.85 27.73 10.75
C ALA A 850 -7.67 28.14 12.21
N GLU A 851 -6.64 27.59 12.84
CA GLU A 851 -6.21 27.92 14.20
C GLU A 851 -4.77 28.40 14.14
N ASN A 852 -4.47 29.56 14.75
CA ASN A 852 -3.13 30.14 14.78
C ASN A 852 -2.56 30.08 16.21
N HIS A 853 -2.58 28.88 16.79
CA HIS A 853 -2.01 28.53 18.08
C HIS A 853 -1.74 27.02 18.11
N GLY A 854 -0.93 26.55 19.07
CA GLY A 854 -0.72 25.12 19.29
C GLY A 854 -2.01 24.38 19.68
N VAL A 855 -1.99 23.05 19.54
CA VAL A 855 -3.16 22.17 19.76
C VAL A 855 -3.58 22.14 21.24
N VAL A 856 -2.63 22.32 22.16
CA VAL A 856 -2.86 22.43 23.61
C VAL A 856 -1.96 23.52 24.22
N PRO A 857 -2.32 24.07 25.40
CA PRO A 857 -1.45 25.02 26.10
C PRO A 857 -0.13 24.36 26.56
N ALA A 858 1.01 24.97 26.23
CA ALA A 858 2.36 24.44 26.60
C ALA A 858 3.23 25.45 27.35
N LYS A 859 2.63 26.21 28.28
CA LYS A 859 3.31 27.32 28.97
C LYS A 859 4.45 26.84 29.86
N ARG A 860 4.27 25.72 30.58
CA ARG A 860 5.30 25.14 31.44
C ARG A 860 6.43 24.58 30.60
N PHE A 861 6.12 23.83 29.55
CA PHE A 861 7.12 23.33 28.61
C PHE A 861 7.95 24.46 28.00
N GLN A 862 7.30 25.50 27.45
CA GLN A 862 8.00 26.64 26.87
C GLN A 862 8.90 27.36 27.89
N HIS A 863 8.40 27.65 29.10
CA HIS A 863 9.23 28.25 30.15
C HIS A 863 10.41 27.36 30.56
N ALA A 864 10.22 26.04 30.61
CA ALA A 864 11.27 25.10 30.99
C ALA A 864 12.36 25.02 29.91
N VAL A 865 11.98 24.99 28.63
CA VAL A 865 12.90 25.07 27.48
C VAL A 865 13.74 26.36 27.53
N GLN A 866 13.09 27.49 27.75
CA GLN A 866 13.77 28.80 27.86
C GLN A 866 14.72 28.85 29.05
N ALA A 867 14.29 28.36 30.22
CA ALA A 867 15.11 28.34 31.43
C ALA A 867 16.31 27.40 31.32
N ALA A 868 16.15 26.29 30.59
CA ALA A 868 17.20 25.28 30.38
C ALA A 868 18.15 25.62 29.23
N GLY A 869 17.87 26.64 28.43
CA GLY A 869 18.75 27.03 27.32
C GLY A 869 18.64 26.12 26.08
N ILE A 870 17.49 25.48 25.87
CA ILE A 870 17.31 24.42 24.86
C ILE A 870 16.81 25.03 23.54
N GLY A 871 17.34 24.56 22.41
CA GLY A 871 16.98 25.06 21.08
C GLY A 871 17.86 26.21 20.58
N ALA A 872 17.50 26.74 19.41
CA ALA A 872 18.31 27.77 18.75
C ALA A 872 18.18 29.14 19.46
N ILE A 873 19.30 29.86 19.58
CA ILE A 873 19.32 31.23 20.10
C ILE A 873 18.64 32.15 19.07
N GLY A 874 17.51 32.73 19.46
CA GLY A 874 16.78 33.73 18.70
C GLY A 874 17.56 35.03 18.53
N GLN A 875 17.05 35.93 17.69
CA GLN A 875 17.70 37.23 17.43
C GLN A 875 17.77 38.13 18.68
N ASP A 876 16.93 37.87 19.67
CA ASP A 876 16.90 38.55 20.97
C ASP A 876 17.86 37.93 22.01
N GLY A 877 18.61 36.90 21.64
CA GLY A 877 19.55 36.21 22.50
C GLY A 877 18.92 35.19 23.45
N THR A 878 17.62 34.92 23.33
CA THR A 878 16.92 33.89 24.12
C THR A 878 16.77 32.60 23.32
N THR A 879 16.85 31.46 23.98
CA THR A 879 16.54 30.15 23.40
C THR A 879 15.06 29.85 23.61
N ASP A 880 14.35 29.47 22.56
CA ASP A 880 12.92 29.13 22.63
C ASP A 880 12.64 27.89 21.76
N ILE A 881 11.41 27.37 21.84
CA ILE A 881 10.93 26.30 20.96
C ILE A 881 11.14 26.73 19.49
N PRO A 882 11.75 25.91 18.62
CA PRO A 882 12.09 26.32 17.27
C PRO A 882 10.83 26.50 16.40
N HIS A 883 10.84 27.55 15.58
CA HIS A 883 9.87 27.68 14.48
C HIS A 883 10.13 26.65 13.40
N LEU A 884 9.05 26.17 12.76
CA LEU A 884 9.17 25.34 11.56
C LEU A 884 9.74 26.17 10.42
N SER A 885 10.68 25.58 9.67
CA SER A 885 11.50 26.34 8.74
C SER A 885 11.49 25.74 7.34
N ARG A 886 11.64 26.59 6.33
CA ARG A 886 11.80 26.18 4.93
C ARG A 886 12.88 25.12 4.73
N PRO A 887 14.11 25.23 5.32
CA PRO A 887 15.12 24.19 5.20
C PRO A 887 14.65 22.80 5.65
N LEU A 888 13.87 22.71 6.74
CA LEU A 888 13.33 21.44 7.23
C LEU A 888 12.34 20.84 6.22
N ILE A 889 11.39 21.63 5.71
CA ILE A 889 10.39 21.14 4.76
C ILE A 889 11.01 20.73 3.42
N VAL A 890 11.99 21.48 2.93
CA VAL A 890 12.72 21.10 1.71
C VAL A 890 13.57 19.85 1.94
N LYS A 891 14.09 19.65 3.15
CA LYS A 891 14.81 18.42 3.52
C LYS A 891 13.91 17.20 3.46
N TYR A 892 12.63 17.30 3.86
CA TYR A 892 11.68 16.19 3.71
C TYR A 892 11.61 15.68 2.26
N ALA A 893 11.50 16.59 1.29
CA ALA A 893 11.45 16.21 -0.12
C ALA A 893 12.74 15.52 -0.59
N LYS A 894 13.91 16.04 -0.19
CA LYS A 894 15.22 15.43 -0.51
C LYS A 894 15.41 14.06 0.14
N ASP A 895 14.97 13.91 1.38
CA ASP A 895 15.06 12.63 2.09
C ASP A 895 14.15 11.58 1.43
N LEU A 896 12.97 11.97 0.93
CA LEU A 896 12.09 11.10 0.15
C LEU A 896 12.71 10.67 -1.20
N GLU A 897 13.39 11.58 -1.90
CA GLU A 897 14.18 11.26 -3.11
C GLU A 897 15.29 10.26 -2.79
N GLN A 898 16.02 10.46 -1.69
CA GLN A 898 17.11 9.56 -1.26
C GLN A 898 16.61 8.15 -0.93
N LEU A 899 15.40 8.02 -0.37
CA LEU A 899 14.75 6.73 -0.13
C LEU A 899 14.15 6.10 -1.41
N GLY A 900 14.24 6.80 -2.55
CA GLY A 900 13.67 6.39 -3.82
C GLY A 900 12.14 6.30 -3.77
N LEU A 901 11.51 7.18 -3.00
CA LEU A 901 10.06 7.33 -2.91
C LEU A 901 9.53 8.44 -3.84
N LEU A 902 10.39 9.34 -4.31
CA LEU A 902 10.07 10.39 -5.29
C LEU A 902 10.83 10.23 -6.59
#